data_AF-A0A7X7JA41-F1
#
_entry.id   AF-A0A7X7JA41-F1
#
_cell.length_a   1.000
_cell.length_b   1.000
_cell.length_c   1.000
_cell.angle_alpha   90.00
_cell.angle_beta   90.00
_cell.angle_gamma   90.00
#
_symmetry.space_group_name_H-M   'P 1'
#
loop_
_entity.id
_entity.type
_entity.pdbx_description
1 polymer ?
#
loop_
_entity_poly.entity_id
_entity_poly.type
_entity_poly.pdbx_seq_one_letter_code
_entity_poly.pdbx_strand_id
1 'polypeptide(L)'
;MASRLALGLCFAALALAPGRQAGAQSFSNLFFLHHSTGSGLIQAGGMRAVFAASNSAHGTGFEFWDHGYNEGGLTDPDGQATGRNYAIPNDNTDPDGLYYLWASSEADAVDARSLILANHQVIAFKSCFPASNIPDAAALESYKAWYLAMRSVFDMYPGRLFVVMPPPPLHRLASTSAAAANARAFANWLESSEFLGGHSNVCCFDLFNRLAGADNFLKYEYEGSHSNEDSHPNLAANRAVGPALAAFLMDAAARYGAEAPPDAPAAPDRVSATDGAYSNKIVVTWTASAGASGYQVWRGTNADSSLAVMLASSLAGTSHVDAAVVPNITYYYRVKAENSATTSVFSACDSGYARFSLTGGVRRALLVGIDHYDPEYGPGDLPSCVNDANGVRTNICAADSAGRWAGGNIRTLTDAAAGKAAIRGALNSLASESSAVDLVLYVHSSHGGRVSGTSTYLCAHDASYADTELASDLALFNAGTYVVIIVDACHSGGLFKGLPWPFADRVMAAYRGIRAEECRRKGFAVPRDLGANIAFMTACEYDEYSWAGFPFSLWLGYVITGCDDAAADANGDGEFQFGELHAYASARALADNASQHAQYYNWPLLQALAARRVAGNAPTSASGHIPLSGDYDGDGLADMAVFNHSNSTWHVRTVAGKAITSSNAWGPAGAAPVSGDFDGDRVADQAAYVPADGIWYIKSLDGRLLCWNRQWGGPGFEAVPGDFDGDGADDLAVYDTGSGGWFIWFITGAGGDTIAWDETWGGPGFVPAPGDYNADGWSDYAVYGEDGGAWYVWSRRQGGQILAWGVSWGGGGAGAFVPVPGDFDGDGACDMAIYREASGAWYIQALDGRLICWETIWGGPGLEAVPGDFNGDGRCDLGVFQRDTGLWFIRDMDGSLILWGAQWGG
;
A
#
# COMPACT_ATOMS: atom_id res chain seq x y z
N MET A 1 -83.23 29.51 6.92
CA MET A 1 -82.26 30.62 6.73
C MET A 1 -80.95 30.13 7.33
N ALA A 2 -80.01 29.54 6.59
CA ALA A 2 -79.09 30.15 5.61
C ALA A 2 -78.32 31.35 6.23
N SER A 3 -76.99 31.47 6.23
CA SER A 3 -75.90 30.67 5.66
C SER A 3 -74.54 31.29 6.07
N ARG A 4 -73.50 30.45 6.11
CA ARG A 4 -72.08 30.70 5.76
C ARG A 4 -71.19 31.52 6.73
N LEU A 5 -70.32 30.80 7.44
CA LEU A 5 -68.97 31.27 7.81
C LEU A 5 -68.00 30.95 6.67
N ALA A 6 -67.23 31.95 6.25
CA ALA A 6 -66.14 31.87 5.30
C ALA A 6 -64.82 31.67 6.06
N LEU A 7 -64.03 30.66 5.70
CA LEU A 7 -62.60 30.61 5.99
C LEU A 7 -61.86 31.02 4.72
N GLY A 8 -61.17 32.16 4.80
CA GLY A 8 -60.33 32.69 3.73
C GLY A 8 -59.03 31.91 3.60
N LEU A 9 -58.66 31.61 2.36
CA LEU A 9 -57.33 31.21 1.95
C LEU A 9 -56.36 32.38 2.19
N CYS A 10 -55.52 32.27 3.22
CA CYS A 10 -54.33 33.11 3.34
C CYS A 10 -53.23 32.55 2.43
N PHE A 11 -53.08 33.13 1.24
CA PHE A 11 -51.81 33.09 0.51
C PHE A 11 -50.82 34.01 1.23
N ALA A 12 -49.92 33.44 2.01
CA ALA A 12 -48.74 34.17 2.46
C ALA A 12 -47.70 34.14 1.32
N ALA A 13 -47.60 35.24 0.59
CA ALA A 13 -46.45 35.49 -0.27
C ALA A 13 -45.23 35.76 0.60
N LEU A 14 -44.28 34.82 0.66
CA LEU A 14 -42.96 35.09 1.23
C LEU A 14 -42.17 35.94 0.23
N ALA A 15 -41.98 37.22 0.57
CA ALA A 15 -40.99 38.06 -0.06
C ALA A 15 -39.59 37.59 0.38
N LEU A 16 -38.81 37.02 -0.54
CA LEU A 16 -37.38 36.77 -0.35
C LEU A 16 -36.65 38.12 -0.30
N ALA A 17 -36.08 38.45 0.86
CA ALA A 17 -35.16 39.58 1.00
C ALA A 17 -33.86 39.28 0.23
N PRO A 18 -33.23 40.28 -0.44
CA PRO A 18 -32.00 40.08 -1.16
C PRO A 18 -30.82 40.12 -0.16
N GLY A 19 -30.51 38.97 0.41
CA GLY A 19 -29.28 38.71 1.14
C GLY A 19 -28.77 37.35 0.70
N ARG A 20 -27.77 37.32 -0.20
CA ARG A 20 -27.04 36.09 -0.53
C ARG A 20 -26.38 35.55 0.74
N GLN A 21 -26.99 34.55 1.36
CA GLN A 21 -26.26 33.59 2.19
C GLN A 21 -25.71 32.50 1.27
N ALA A 22 -24.42 32.23 1.40
CA ALA A 22 -23.77 31.12 0.73
C ALA A 22 -24.30 29.80 1.31
N GLY A 23 -24.80 28.89 0.46
CA GLY A 23 -24.83 27.45 0.74
C GLY A 23 -26.17 26.76 1.04
N ALA A 24 -27.35 27.32 0.74
CA ALA A 24 -28.61 26.57 0.92
C ALA A 24 -28.76 25.48 -0.17
N GLN A 25 -28.93 24.21 0.24
CA GLN A 25 -29.08 23.08 -0.68
C GLN A 25 -30.51 23.07 -1.25
N SER A 26 -30.68 23.30 -2.56
CA SER A 26 -31.99 23.21 -3.19
C SER A 26 -32.34 21.73 -3.42
N PHE A 27 -33.34 21.21 -2.71
CA PHE A 27 -33.86 19.87 -2.98
C PHE A 27 -34.83 19.96 -4.15
N SER A 28 -34.36 19.57 -5.33
CA SER A 28 -35.14 19.67 -6.57
C SER A 28 -35.38 18.33 -7.24
N ASN A 29 -34.67 17.27 -6.87
CA ASN A 29 -34.85 15.94 -7.43
C ASN A 29 -35.72 15.07 -6.51
N LEU A 30 -36.96 14.79 -6.95
CA LEU A 30 -37.95 14.01 -6.20
C LEU A 30 -38.20 12.66 -6.87
N PHE A 31 -38.37 11.64 -6.04
CA PHE A 31 -38.64 10.28 -6.44
C PHE A 31 -39.87 9.74 -5.73
N PHE A 32 -40.77 9.12 -6.48
CA PHE A 32 -41.93 8.44 -5.95
C PHE A 32 -41.91 6.95 -6.31
N LEU A 33 -41.63 6.08 -5.34
CA LEU A 33 -41.79 4.64 -5.47
C LEU A 33 -43.26 4.28 -5.21
N HIS A 34 -43.93 3.71 -6.21
CA HIS A 34 -45.36 3.48 -6.13
C HIS A 34 -45.81 2.26 -6.91
N HIS A 35 -46.61 1.38 -6.31
CA HIS A 35 -47.34 0.34 -7.04
C HIS A 35 -48.84 0.66 -7.10
N SER A 36 -49.60 0.01 -7.98
CA SER A 36 -51.08 0.03 -7.94
C SER A 36 -51.65 1.47 -7.99
N THR A 37 -52.24 1.97 -6.90
CA THR A 37 -52.96 3.26 -6.82
C THR A 37 -52.10 4.49 -7.11
N GLY A 38 -50.77 4.38 -7.06
CA GLY A 38 -49.87 5.50 -7.34
C GLY A 38 -49.93 5.98 -8.79
N SER A 39 -50.07 5.05 -9.73
CA SER A 39 -50.24 5.36 -11.15
C SER A 39 -51.48 6.23 -11.39
N GLY A 40 -52.57 5.98 -10.65
CA GLY A 40 -53.77 6.81 -10.67
C GLY A 40 -53.51 8.25 -10.20
N LEU A 41 -52.75 8.43 -9.12
CA LEU A 41 -52.37 9.76 -8.61
C LEU A 41 -51.56 10.54 -9.65
N ILE A 42 -50.64 9.87 -10.35
CA ILE A 42 -49.77 10.50 -11.35
C ILE A 42 -50.58 10.85 -12.61
N GLN A 43 -51.25 9.86 -13.21
CA GLN A 43 -51.90 10.00 -14.51
C GLN A 43 -53.24 10.75 -14.40
N ALA A 44 -54.15 10.26 -13.56
CA ALA A 44 -55.48 10.85 -13.39
C ALA A 44 -55.46 12.08 -12.47
N GLY A 45 -54.58 12.09 -11.47
CA GLY A 45 -54.36 13.25 -10.60
C GLY A 45 -53.47 14.33 -11.21
N GLY A 46 -52.78 14.06 -12.32
CA GLY A 46 -52.03 15.05 -13.09
C GLY A 46 -50.81 15.62 -12.36
N MET A 47 -50.15 14.84 -11.50
CA MET A 47 -49.02 15.31 -10.68
C MET A 47 -47.93 16.00 -11.52
N ARG A 48 -47.54 15.41 -12.65
CA ARG A 48 -46.51 15.98 -13.55
C ARG A 48 -46.87 17.38 -14.05
N ALA A 49 -48.14 17.61 -14.39
CA ALA A 49 -48.61 18.92 -14.79
C ALA A 49 -48.55 19.95 -13.65
N VAL A 50 -48.77 19.51 -12.40
CA VAL A 50 -48.67 20.37 -11.21
C VAL A 50 -47.21 20.78 -10.96
N PHE A 51 -46.25 19.87 -11.09
CA PHE A 51 -44.82 20.20 -11.04
C PHE A 51 -44.41 21.18 -12.14
N ALA A 52 -44.79 20.92 -13.40
CA ALA A 52 -44.48 21.79 -14.53
C ALA A 52 -45.09 23.21 -14.38
N ALA A 53 -46.34 23.29 -13.89
CA ALA A 53 -47.00 24.56 -13.61
C ALA A 53 -46.29 25.34 -12.48
N SER A 54 -45.86 24.65 -11.42
CA SER A 54 -45.10 25.24 -10.32
C SER A 54 -43.75 25.79 -10.80
N ASN A 55 -42.98 24.98 -11.54
CA ASN A 55 -41.70 25.39 -12.14
C ASN A 55 -41.85 26.63 -13.02
N SER A 56 -42.90 26.67 -13.85
CA SER A 56 -43.18 27.82 -14.72
C SER A 56 -43.61 29.07 -13.95
N ALA A 57 -44.44 28.92 -12.91
CA ALA A 57 -45.00 30.04 -12.15
C ALA A 57 -44.02 30.63 -11.12
N HIS A 58 -43.12 29.81 -10.58
CA HIS A 58 -42.25 30.18 -9.46
C HIS A 58 -40.76 30.12 -9.78
N GLY A 59 -40.37 29.73 -11.01
CA GLY A 59 -38.97 29.59 -11.40
C GLY A 59 -38.24 28.48 -10.64
N THR A 60 -38.97 27.49 -10.14
CA THR A 60 -38.40 26.32 -9.47
C THR A 60 -37.92 25.28 -10.49
N GLY A 61 -37.02 24.39 -10.09
CA GLY A 61 -36.44 23.36 -10.94
C GLY A 61 -36.80 21.94 -10.52
N PHE A 62 -38.02 21.71 -10.00
CA PHE A 62 -38.38 20.40 -9.47
C PHE A 62 -38.48 19.35 -10.58
N GLU A 63 -37.76 18.26 -10.42
CA GLU A 63 -37.77 17.07 -11.26
C GLU A 63 -38.53 15.96 -10.55
N PHE A 64 -39.63 15.51 -11.16
CA PHE A 64 -40.44 14.44 -10.59
C PHE A 64 -40.15 13.11 -11.29
N TRP A 65 -39.43 12.24 -10.62
CA TRP A 65 -39.17 10.87 -11.03
C TRP A 65 -40.16 9.93 -10.34
N ASP A 66 -40.57 8.89 -11.02
CA ASP A 66 -41.39 7.84 -10.40
C ASP A 66 -40.94 6.45 -10.85
N HIS A 67 -41.15 5.47 -9.98
CA HIS A 67 -40.87 4.07 -10.28
C HIS A 67 -42.07 3.21 -9.89
N GLY A 68 -42.61 2.55 -10.91
CA GLY A 68 -43.70 1.59 -10.79
C GLY A 68 -43.20 0.21 -10.37
N TYR A 69 -43.81 -0.82 -10.96
CA TYR A 69 -43.27 -2.19 -10.97
C TYR A 69 -41.92 -2.23 -11.69
N ASN A 70 -41.03 -3.15 -11.33
CA ASN A 70 -39.71 -3.33 -11.96
C ASN A 70 -39.78 -3.52 -13.49
N GLU A 71 -40.85 -4.14 -14.00
CA GLU A 71 -41.10 -4.29 -15.43
C GLU A 71 -41.31 -2.94 -16.15
N GLY A 72 -42.01 -2.00 -15.49
CA GLY A 72 -42.20 -0.64 -16.00
C GLY A 72 -41.01 0.28 -15.73
N GLY A 73 -40.31 0.04 -14.63
CA GLY A 73 -39.08 0.72 -14.25
C GLY A 73 -39.24 2.21 -13.91
N LEU A 74 -38.13 2.93 -14.04
CA LEU A 74 -37.99 4.35 -13.73
C LEU A 74 -38.54 5.20 -14.88
N THR A 75 -39.37 6.18 -14.53
CA THR A 75 -39.94 7.19 -15.43
C THR A 75 -39.35 8.57 -15.11
N ASP A 76 -38.87 9.25 -16.15
CA ASP A 76 -38.21 10.56 -16.05
C ASP A 76 -39.17 11.73 -15.80
N PRO A 77 -38.68 12.97 -15.57
CA PRO A 77 -39.52 14.14 -15.33
C PRO A 77 -40.51 14.46 -16.44
N ASP A 78 -40.18 14.13 -17.69
CA ASP A 78 -41.03 14.32 -18.87
C ASP A 78 -42.09 13.21 -19.02
N GLY A 79 -42.08 12.23 -18.12
CA GLY A 79 -43.03 11.12 -18.10
C GLY A 79 -42.66 10.00 -19.08
N GLN A 80 -41.42 9.93 -19.53
CA GLN A 80 -40.93 8.88 -20.42
C GLN A 80 -40.28 7.74 -19.63
N ALA A 81 -40.54 6.51 -20.07
CA ALA A 81 -39.87 5.34 -19.51
C ALA A 81 -38.39 5.35 -19.88
N THR A 82 -37.51 5.21 -18.89
CA THR A 82 -36.06 5.26 -19.11
C THR A 82 -35.46 3.95 -19.61
N GLY A 83 -36.22 2.85 -19.52
CA GLY A 83 -35.73 1.50 -19.74
C GLY A 83 -34.81 0.96 -18.63
N ARG A 84 -34.64 1.70 -17.53
CA ARG A 84 -33.89 1.29 -16.33
C ARG A 84 -34.85 1.05 -15.17
N ASN A 85 -34.45 0.27 -14.18
CA ASN A 85 -35.17 0.10 -12.92
C ASN A 85 -34.17 0.05 -11.75
N TYR A 86 -34.65 0.18 -10.52
CA TYR A 86 -33.84 0.03 -9.31
C TYR A 86 -33.85 -1.38 -8.72
N ALA A 87 -34.38 -2.36 -9.46
CA ALA A 87 -34.49 -3.76 -9.05
C ALA A 87 -35.07 -3.92 -7.64
N ILE A 88 -36.25 -3.32 -7.39
CA ILE A 88 -36.92 -3.37 -6.09
C ILE A 88 -37.11 -4.84 -5.68
N PRO A 89 -36.59 -5.28 -4.52
CA PRO A 89 -36.60 -6.70 -4.16
C PRO A 89 -38.01 -7.31 -4.18
N ASN A 90 -38.15 -8.39 -4.95
CA ASN A 90 -39.42 -9.10 -5.17
C ASN A 90 -40.59 -8.24 -5.69
N ASP A 91 -40.31 -7.01 -6.16
CA ASP A 91 -41.33 -6.03 -6.51
C ASP A 91 -42.35 -5.80 -5.37
N ASN A 92 -41.88 -5.91 -4.12
CA ASN A 92 -42.74 -5.81 -2.93
C ASN A 92 -42.68 -4.41 -2.31
N THR A 93 -43.77 -3.65 -2.41
CA THR A 93 -43.93 -2.35 -1.73
C THR A 93 -44.86 -2.42 -0.53
N ASP A 94 -45.29 -3.61 -0.10
CA ASP A 94 -46.00 -3.77 1.17
C ASP A 94 -45.08 -3.42 2.36
N PRO A 95 -45.62 -3.14 3.55
CA PRO A 95 -44.84 -2.68 4.70
C PRO A 95 -43.63 -3.55 5.06
N ASP A 96 -43.73 -4.87 4.89
CA ASP A 96 -42.62 -5.81 5.06
C ASP A 96 -41.58 -5.71 3.94
N GLY A 97 -42.03 -5.52 2.69
CA GLY A 97 -41.16 -5.29 1.52
C GLY A 97 -40.40 -3.97 1.59
N LEU A 98 -41.07 -2.88 2.00
CA LEU A 98 -40.42 -1.60 2.25
C LEU A 98 -39.42 -1.71 3.40
N TYR A 99 -39.76 -2.41 4.47
CA TYR A 99 -38.82 -2.71 5.56
C TYR A 99 -37.61 -3.48 5.04
N TYR A 100 -37.81 -4.49 4.20
CA TYR A 100 -36.72 -5.24 3.59
C TYR A 100 -35.82 -4.34 2.74
N LEU A 101 -36.40 -3.54 1.83
CA LEU A 101 -35.65 -2.59 0.99
C LEU A 101 -34.78 -1.64 1.81
N TRP A 102 -35.36 -1.03 2.86
CA TRP A 102 -34.70 0.05 3.59
C TRP A 102 -33.80 -0.43 4.73
N ALA A 103 -34.18 -1.48 5.45
CA ALA A 103 -33.52 -1.89 6.70
C ALA A 103 -32.74 -3.21 6.61
N SER A 104 -32.85 -3.96 5.51
CA SER A 104 -32.12 -5.22 5.34
C SER A 104 -30.63 -4.99 5.00
N SER A 105 -29.78 -5.92 5.45
CA SER A 105 -28.36 -5.99 5.06
C SER A 105 -28.11 -6.85 3.81
N GLU A 106 -29.16 -7.43 3.21
CA GLU A 106 -29.04 -8.26 2.01
C GLU A 106 -28.61 -7.42 0.79
N ALA A 107 -27.78 -8.02 -0.08
CA ALA A 107 -27.09 -7.29 -1.14
C ALA A 107 -28.05 -6.64 -2.16
N ASP A 108 -29.13 -7.31 -2.54
CA ASP A 108 -30.13 -6.78 -3.47
C ASP A 108 -30.86 -5.54 -2.89
N ALA A 109 -31.20 -5.57 -1.61
CA ALA A 109 -31.75 -4.43 -0.90
C ALA A 109 -30.74 -3.29 -0.75
N VAL A 110 -29.46 -3.62 -0.49
CA VAL A 110 -28.36 -2.64 -0.42
C VAL A 110 -28.16 -1.94 -1.75
N ASP A 111 -28.10 -2.68 -2.85
CA ASP A 111 -27.90 -2.15 -4.19
C ASP A 111 -29.07 -1.25 -4.60
N ALA A 112 -30.31 -1.73 -4.44
CA ALA A 112 -31.52 -0.97 -4.78
C ALA A 112 -31.60 0.34 -4.00
N ARG A 113 -31.47 0.31 -2.66
CA ARG A 113 -31.52 1.54 -1.86
C ARG A 113 -30.34 2.47 -2.13
N SER A 114 -29.15 1.94 -2.39
CA SER A 114 -27.96 2.76 -2.68
C SER A 114 -28.12 3.51 -3.99
N LEU A 115 -28.73 2.88 -5.00
CA LEU A 115 -29.07 3.55 -6.26
C LEU A 115 -30.12 4.64 -6.06
N ILE A 116 -31.19 4.38 -5.30
CA ILE A 116 -32.20 5.41 -4.98
C ILE A 116 -31.56 6.58 -4.25
N LEU A 117 -30.77 6.29 -3.20
CA LEU A 117 -30.05 7.28 -2.42
C LEU A 117 -28.95 7.97 -3.24
N ALA A 118 -28.37 7.37 -4.27
CA ALA A 118 -27.41 8.08 -5.13
C ALA A 118 -28.10 9.14 -6.02
N ASN A 119 -29.35 8.90 -6.41
CA ASN A 119 -30.00 9.67 -7.48
C ASN A 119 -31.06 10.68 -6.99
N HIS A 120 -31.62 10.52 -5.79
CA HIS A 120 -32.82 11.27 -5.40
C HIS A 120 -32.75 11.91 -4.02
N GLN A 121 -33.09 13.21 -3.93
CA GLN A 121 -33.01 13.98 -2.68
C GLN A 121 -34.27 13.86 -1.83
N VAL A 122 -35.43 13.79 -2.48
CA VAL A 122 -36.74 13.61 -1.84
C VAL A 122 -37.29 12.26 -2.24
N ILE A 123 -37.47 11.37 -1.28
CA ILE A 123 -37.82 9.98 -1.51
C ILE A 123 -39.19 9.71 -0.89
N ALA A 124 -40.20 9.67 -1.74
CA ALA A 124 -41.56 9.35 -1.39
C ALA A 124 -41.85 7.89 -1.72
N PHE A 125 -42.53 7.19 -0.82
CA PHE A 125 -42.97 5.83 -1.09
C PHE A 125 -44.29 5.54 -0.39
N LYS A 126 -45.04 4.61 -0.98
CA LYS A 126 -46.31 4.15 -0.43
C LYS A 126 -46.46 2.65 -0.62
N SER A 127 -47.27 2.03 0.23
CA SER A 127 -47.61 0.62 0.09
C SER A 127 -48.66 0.33 -0.98
N CYS A 128 -48.66 -0.92 -1.46
CA CYS A 128 -49.59 -1.42 -2.45
C CYS A 128 -50.96 -1.73 -1.84
N PHE A 129 -51.96 -1.96 -2.69
CA PHE A 129 -53.18 -2.65 -2.28
C PHE A 129 -52.89 -4.16 -2.14
N PRO A 130 -53.40 -4.87 -1.11
CA PRO A 130 -54.31 -4.45 -0.04
C PRO A 130 -53.62 -4.25 1.33
N ALA A 131 -52.48 -3.55 1.39
CA ALA A 131 -51.67 -3.45 2.62
C ALA A 131 -52.36 -2.78 3.83
N SER A 132 -53.52 -2.13 3.65
CA SER A 132 -54.32 -1.59 4.75
C SER A 132 -55.25 -2.63 5.42
N ASN A 133 -55.19 -3.91 5.04
CA ASN A 133 -55.93 -4.96 5.74
C ASN A 133 -55.16 -5.41 7.01
N ILE A 134 -55.24 -4.63 8.10
CA ILE A 134 -54.52 -4.91 9.34
C ILE A 134 -55.43 -5.68 10.32
N PRO A 135 -55.39 -7.02 10.36
CA PRO A 135 -56.46 -7.84 10.96
C PRO A 135 -56.60 -7.67 12.47
N ASP A 136 -55.50 -7.39 13.17
CA ASP A 136 -55.46 -7.33 14.63
C ASP A 136 -54.36 -6.36 15.14
N ALA A 137 -54.30 -6.21 16.46
CA ALA A 137 -53.32 -5.34 17.11
C ALA A 137 -51.87 -5.83 16.95
N ALA A 138 -51.62 -7.13 16.80
CA ALA A 138 -50.26 -7.66 16.64
C ALA A 138 -49.70 -7.32 15.25
N ALA A 139 -50.53 -7.40 14.22
CA ALA A 139 -50.19 -6.92 12.89
C ALA A 139 -49.92 -5.40 12.88
N LEU A 140 -50.75 -4.62 13.59
CA LEU A 140 -50.54 -3.18 13.74
C LEU A 140 -49.18 -2.86 14.38
N GLU A 141 -48.81 -3.55 15.46
CA GLU A 141 -47.52 -3.34 16.12
C GLU A 141 -46.34 -3.80 15.25
N SER A 142 -46.52 -4.84 14.45
CA SER A 142 -45.49 -5.28 13.47
C SER A 142 -45.22 -4.20 12.42
N TYR A 143 -46.28 -3.56 11.91
CA TYR A 143 -46.17 -2.45 10.97
C TYR A 143 -45.43 -1.27 11.58
N LYS A 144 -45.74 -0.92 12.84
CA LYS A 144 -45.03 0.15 13.55
C LYS A 144 -43.54 -0.19 13.73
N ALA A 145 -43.22 -1.42 14.12
CA ALA A 145 -41.84 -1.86 14.31
C ALA A 145 -41.03 -1.76 13.01
N TRP A 146 -41.60 -2.19 11.88
CA TRP A 146 -41.00 -2.05 10.55
C TRP A 146 -40.70 -0.60 10.19
N TYR A 147 -41.67 0.31 10.39
CA TYR A 147 -41.48 1.72 10.10
C TYR A 147 -40.48 2.41 11.03
N LEU A 148 -40.39 2.00 12.31
CA LEU A 148 -39.35 2.49 13.23
C LEU A 148 -37.94 2.05 12.80
N ALA A 149 -37.80 0.82 12.30
CA ALA A 149 -36.53 0.34 11.77
C ALA A 149 -36.12 1.11 10.50
N MET A 150 -37.06 1.34 9.58
CA MET A 150 -36.82 2.19 8.41
C MET A 150 -36.44 3.62 8.80
N ARG A 151 -37.14 4.22 9.78
CA ARG A 151 -36.83 5.56 10.30
C ARG A 151 -35.41 5.67 10.83
N SER A 152 -34.93 4.63 11.52
CA SER A 152 -33.54 4.58 12.01
C SER A 152 -32.52 4.60 10.87
N VAL A 153 -32.87 4.04 9.70
CA VAL A 153 -32.05 4.15 8.48
C VAL A 153 -32.16 5.55 7.89
N PHE A 154 -33.36 6.13 7.84
CA PHE A 154 -33.57 7.49 7.33
C PHE A 154 -32.73 8.51 8.11
N ASP A 155 -32.63 8.38 9.43
CA ASP A 155 -31.82 9.26 10.27
C ASP A 155 -30.32 9.26 9.92
N MET A 156 -29.83 8.21 9.24
CA MET A 156 -28.45 8.16 8.74
C MET A 156 -28.22 9.03 7.50
N TYR A 157 -29.29 9.52 6.86
CA TYR A 157 -29.26 10.32 5.64
C TYR A 157 -29.98 11.67 5.80
N PRO A 158 -29.45 12.59 6.64
CA PRO A 158 -30.04 13.92 6.84
C PRO A 158 -29.96 14.83 5.61
N GLY A 159 -29.17 14.50 4.59
CA GLY A 159 -29.18 15.15 3.28
C GLY A 159 -30.30 14.66 2.37
N ARG A 160 -31.22 13.82 2.88
CA ARG A 160 -32.38 13.28 2.16
C ARG A 160 -33.65 13.53 2.95
N LEU A 161 -34.74 13.81 2.22
CA LEU A 161 -36.07 13.92 2.80
C LEU A 161 -36.87 12.65 2.47
N PHE A 162 -37.34 11.94 3.48
CA PHE A 162 -38.19 10.77 3.32
C PHE A 162 -39.64 11.14 3.56
N VAL A 163 -40.50 10.81 2.59
CA VAL A 163 -41.95 11.04 2.66
C VAL A 163 -42.65 9.69 2.77
N VAL A 164 -43.06 9.34 3.98
CA VAL A 164 -43.84 8.13 4.24
C VAL A 164 -45.31 8.37 3.93
N MET A 165 -46.00 7.35 3.44
CA MET A 165 -47.44 7.41 3.19
C MET A 165 -48.12 6.14 3.70
N PRO A 166 -49.16 6.24 4.55
CA PRO A 166 -49.95 5.08 4.89
C PRO A 166 -50.63 4.50 3.65
N PRO A 167 -50.86 3.17 3.61
CA PRO A 167 -51.61 2.54 2.53
C PRO A 167 -53.02 3.16 2.39
N PRO A 168 -53.61 3.23 1.19
CA PRO A 168 -54.97 3.75 1.01
C PRO A 168 -56.02 2.87 1.70
N PRO A 169 -57.16 3.41 2.17
CA PRO A 169 -58.20 2.63 2.84
C PRO A 169 -58.86 1.62 1.89
N LEU A 170 -59.27 0.47 2.43
CA LEU A 170 -60.03 -0.53 1.68
C LEU A 170 -61.50 -0.13 1.51
N HIS A 171 -62.12 -0.68 0.47
CA HIS A 171 -63.56 -0.69 0.31
C HIS A 171 -64.25 -1.36 1.51
N ARG A 172 -65.42 -0.86 1.90
CA ARG A 172 -66.17 -1.36 3.07
C ARG A 172 -66.60 -2.83 3.00
N LEU A 173 -66.66 -3.40 1.80
CA LEU A 173 -66.96 -4.82 1.58
C LEU A 173 -65.69 -5.70 1.49
N ALA A 174 -64.50 -5.10 1.40
CA ALA A 174 -63.22 -5.80 1.28
C ALA A 174 -62.46 -5.93 2.62
N SER A 175 -62.97 -5.31 3.68
CA SER A 175 -62.33 -5.28 5.00
C SER A 175 -63.37 -5.34 6.13
N THR A 176 -62.92 -5.61 7.36
CA THR A 176 -63.76 -5.56 8.56
C THR A 176 -63.63 -4.20 9.24
N SER A 177 -64.62 -3.78 10.03
CA SER A 177 -64.54 -2.52 10.78
C SER A 177 -63.35 -2.47 11.75
N ALA A 178 -62.95 -3.62 12.32
CA ALA A 178 -61.79 -3.72 13.18
C ALA A 178 -60.49 -3.50 12.39
N ALA A 179 -60.34 -4.15 11.23
CA ALA A 179 -59.16 -3.98 10.40
C ALA A 179 -59.03 -2.57 9.81
N ALA A 180 -60.15 -1.96 9.39
CA ALA A 180 -60.18 -0.58 8.93
C ALA A 180 -59.84 0.42 10.06
N ALA A 181 -60.29 0.16 11.30
CA ALA A 181 -59.91 0.97 12.45
C ALA A 181 -58.41 0.87 12.76
N ASN A 182 -57.82 -0.33 12.67
CA ASN A 182 -56.38 -0.52 12.82
C ASN A 182 -55.59 0.20 11.72
N ALA A 183 -56.07 0.17 10.48
CA ALA A 183 -55.46 0.88 9.36
C ALA A 183 -55.46 2.40 9.58
N ARG A 184 -56.58 2.97 10.05
CA ARG A 184 -56.63 4.39 10.44
C ARG A 184 -55.72 4.70 11.63
N ALA A 185 -55.66 3.80 12.62
CA ALA A 185 -54.76 3.95 13.76
C ALA A 185 -53.28 3.97 13.34
N PHE A 186 -52.91 3.12 12.38
CA PHE A 186 -51.57 3.13 11.77
C PHE A 186 -51.29 4.45 11.03
N ALA A 187 -52.22 4.91 10.19
CA ALA A 187 -52.10 6.17 9.47
C ALA A 187 -51.90 7.37 10.42
N ASN A 188 -52.75 7.47 11.46
CA ASN A 188 -52.64 8.53 12.47
C ASN A 188 -51.33 8.44 13.26
N TRP A 189 -50.80 7.24 13.50
CA TRP A 189 -49.53 7.05 14.20
C TRP A 189 -48.34 7.55 13.37
N LEU A 190 -48.33 7.34 12.04
CA LEU A 190 -47.29 7.89 11.16
C LEU A 190 -47.25 9.43 11.15
N GLU A 191 -48.36 10.10 11.47
CA GLU A 191 -48.41 11.57 11.64
C GLU A 191 -48.07 12.05 13.05
N SER A 192 -47.98 11.13 14.01
CA SER A 192 -47.82 11.48 15.42
C SER A 192 -46.39 11.88 15.76
N SER A 193 -46.21 12.59 16.89
CA SER A 193 -44.89 12.88 17.45
C SER A 193 -44.13 11.62 17.87
N GLU A 194 -44.82 10.49 18.07
CA GLU A 194 -44.18 9.20 18.37
C GLU A 194 -43.33 8.71 17.18
N PHE A 195 -43.84 8.90 15.95
CA PHE A 195 -43.13 8.54 14.74
C PHE A 195 -42.26 9.68 14.18
N LEU A 196 -42.70 10.93 14.23
CA LEU A 196 -41.99 12.04 13.60
C LEU A 196 -41.08 12.85 14.56
N GLY A 197 -41.29 12.73 15.87
CA GLY A 197 -40.60 13.57 16.86
C GLY A 197 -39.09 13.31 16.89
N GLY A 198 -38.29 14.34 16.59
CA GLY A 198 -36.82 14.24 16.56
C GLY A 198 -36.22 13.82 15.22
N HIS A 199 -37.05 13.54 14.22
CA HIS A 199 -36.65 13.00 12.91
C HIS A 199 -36.96 14.01 11.80
N SER A 200 -36.23 15.13 11.77
CA SER A 200 -36.53 16.27 10.89
C SER A 200 -36.56 15.95 9.40
N ASN A 201 -35.87 14.88 9.00
CA ASN A 201 -35.74 14.44 7.61
C ASN A 201 -36.81 13.42 7.19
N VAL A 202 -37.81 13.18 8.05
CA VAL A 202 -38.95 12.30 7.79
C VAL A 202 -40.24 13.09 7.93
N CYS A 203 -41.14 12.98 6.94
CA CYS A 203 -42.48 13.53 7.03
C CYS A 203 -43.52 12.57 6.48
N CYS A 204 -44.78 12.75 6.87
CA CYS A 204 -45.89 11.90 6.47
C CYS A 204 -46.87 12.67 5.57
N PHE A 205 -47.20 12.11 4.41
CA PHE A 205 -48.37 12.54 3.65
C PHE A 205 -49.54 11.59 3.95
N ASP A 206 -50.54 12.10 4.64
CA ASP A 206 -51.73 11.34 5.06
C ASP A 206 -52.66 11.02 3.88
N LEU A 207 -52.25 10.02 3.11
CA LEU A 207 -53.01 9.47 2.00
C LEU A 207 -54.30 8.79 2.49
N PHE A 208 -54.25 8.15 3.66
CA PHE A 208 -55.37 7.36 4.18
C PHE A 208 -56.57 8.25 4.51
N ASN A 209 -56.43 9.27 5.37
CA ASN A 209 -57.59 10.05 5.81
C ASN A 209 -58.13 10.97 4.71
N ARG A 210 -57.32 11.31 3.70
CA ARG A 210 -57.80 12.02 2.49
C ARG A 210 -58.78 11.17 1.69
N LEU A 211 -58.57 9.86 1.66
CA LEU A 211 -59.40 8.90 0.93
C LEU A 211 -60.51 8.29 1.79
N ALA A 212 -60.34 8.24 3.12
CA ALA A 212 -61.24 7.53 4.01
C ALA A 212 -62.43 8.37 4.52
N GLY A 213 -63.61 7.75 4.60
CA GLY A 213 -64.80 8.28 5.26
C GLY A 213 -64.71 8.13 6.78
N ALA A 214 -65.66 8.74 7.51
CA ALA A 214 -65.71 8.66 8.98
C ALA A 214 -65.86 7.23 9.53
N ASP A 215 -66.23 6.28 8.67
CA ASP A 215 -66.35 4.84 8.92
C ASP A 215 -65.03 4.07 8.73
N ASN A 216 -63.92 4.76 8.45
CA ASN A 216 -62.57 4.22 8.21
C ASN A 216 -62.36 3.50 6.87
N PHE A 217 -63.38 3.44 6.02
CA PHE A 217 -63.28 2.82 4.69
C PHE A 217 -63.09 3.88 3.61
N LEU A 218 -62.76 3.45 2.40
CA LEU A 218 -62.74 4.33 1.23
C LEU A 218 -64.08 5.08 1.12
N LYS A 219 -64.04 6.41 0.94
CA LYS A 219 -65.27 7.21 0.79
C LYS A 219 -66.12 6.65 -0.32
N TYR A 220 -67.44 6.60 -0.11
CA TYR A 220 -68.36 6.02 -1.07
C TYR A 220 -68.23 6.66 -2.47
N GLU A 221 -68.07 7.97 -2.57
CA GLU A 221 -67.85 8.68 -3.83
C GLU A 221 -66.49 8.41 -4.51
N TYR A 222 -65.56 7.76 -3.80
CA TYR A 222 -64.22 7.40 -4.27
C TYR A 222 -64.08 5.91 -4.62
N GLU A 223 -65.12 5.10 -4.34
CA GLU A 223 -65.19 3.70 -4.76
C GLU A 223 -65.37 3.62 -6.30
N GLY A 224 -64.65 2.70 -6.96
CA GLY A 224 -64.76 2.48 -8.40
C GLY A 224 -65.87 1.49 -8.77
N SER A 225 -65.82 0.28 -8.20
CA SER A 225 -66.73 -0.83 -8.51
C SER A 225 -67.90 -0.97 -7.53
N HIS A 226 -67.86 -0.28 -6.38
CA HIS A 226 -68.74 -0.50 -5.23
C HIS A 226 -68.84 -1.99 -4.81
N SER A 227 -67.81 -2.79 -5.12
CA SER A 227 -67.70 -4.23 -4.84
C SER A 227 -66.48 -4.52 -3.94
N ASN A 228 -66.37 -5.75 -3.43
CA ASN A 228 -65.19 -6.18 -2.67
C ASN A 228 -63.99 -6.57 -3.55
N GLU A 229 -64.13 -6.49 -4.87
CA GLU A 229 -63.13 -6.96 -5.83
C GLU A 229 -61.99 -5.95 -6.01
N ASP A 230 -62.29 -4.66 -5.90
CA ASP A 230 -61.34 -3.60 -6.22
C ASP A 230 -61.50 -2.40 -5.27
N SER A 231 -60.46 -2.13 -4.47
CA SER A 231 -60.40 -0.93 -3.62
C SER A 231 -59.53 0.18 -4.21
N HIS A 232 -59.18 0.14 -5.49
CA HIS A 232 -58.48 1.25 -6.14
C HIS A 232 -59.39 2.49 -6.15
N PRO A 233 -58.90 3.66 -5.68
CA PRO A 233 -59.67 4.89 -5.74
C PRO A 233 -59.98 5.30 -7.18
N ASN A 234 -61.20 5.77 -7.41
CA ASN A 234 -61.66 6.15 -8.73
C ASN A 234 -61.03 7.47 -9.23
N LEU A 235 -61.40 7.87 -10.45
CA LEU A 235 -60.92 9.10 -11.09
C LEU A 235 -61.14 10.37 -10.24
N ALA A 236 -62.26 10.47 -9.51
CA ALA A 236 -62.56 11.63 -8.68
C ALA A 236 -61.62 11.72 -7.47
N ALA A 237 -61.33 10.57 -6.84
CA ALA A 237 -60.35 10.47 -5.76
C ALA A 237 -58.94 10.88 -6.23
N ASN A 238 -58.49 10.33 -7.36
CA ASN A 238 -57.17 10.62 -7.91
C ASN A 238 -57.01 12.10 -8.27
N ARG A 239 -58.04 12.73 -8.87
CA ARG A 239 -58.06 14.18 -9.16
C ARG A 239 -58.07 15.06 -7.92
N ALA A 240 -58.61 14.58 -6.80
CA ALA A 240 -58.62 15.30 -5.55
C ALA A 240 -57.27 15.18 -4.81
N VAL A 241 -56.62 14.03 -4.86
CA VAL A 241 -55.43 13.72 -4.04
C VAL A 241 -54.12 13.99 -4.79
N GLY A 242 -54.03 13.68 -6.08
CA GLY A 242 -52.80 13.83 -6.87
C GLY A 242 -52.19 15.23 -6.80
N PRO A 243 -52.95 16.31 -7.06
CA PRO A 243 -52.43 17.67 -6.93
C PRO A 243 -51.99 18.03 -5.50
N ALA A 244 -52.70 17.52 -4.50
CA ALA A 244 -52.35 17.74 -3.10
C ALA A 244 -51.04 17.04 -2.71
N LEU A 245 -50.78 15.84 -3.25
CA LEU A 245 -49.53 15.14 -3.05
C LEU A 245 -48.37 15.87 -3.73
N ALA A 246 -48.52 16.28 -5.00
CA ALA A 246 -47.48 17.04 -5.70
C ALA A 246 -47.12 18.34 -4.96
N ALA A 247 -48.13 19.08 -4.51
CA ALA A 247 -47.94 20.29 -3.71
C ALA A 247 -47.22 20.01 -2.38
N PHE A 248 -47.61 18.94 -1.68
CA PHE A 248 -46.95 18.53 -0.44
C PHE A 248 -45.48 18.18 -0.65
N LEU A 249 -45.16 17.40 -1.70
CA LEU A 249 -43.79 17.00 -1.99
C LEU A 249 -42.90 18.21 -2.27
N MET A 250 -43.39 19.19 -3.05
CA MET A 250 -42.65 20.43 -3.31
C MET A 250 -42.47 21.30 -2.05
N ASP A 251 -43.51 21.45 -1.23
CA ASP A 251 -43.44 22.23 0.02
C ASP A 251 -42.50 21.57 1.04
N ALA A 252 -42.58 20.24 1.20
CA ALA A 252 -41.70 19.50 2.09
C ALA A 252 -40.23 19.59 1.62
N ALA A 253 -39.98 19.43 0.32
CA ALA A 253 -38.66 19.61 -0.29
C ALA A 253 -38.08 21.00 -0.05
N ALA A 254 -38.88 22.05 -0.28
CA ALA A 254 -38.45 23.43 -0.09
C ALA A 254 -38.15 23.75 1.39
N ARG A 255 -38.98 23.25 2.32
CA ARG A 255 -38.79 23.47 3.77
C ARG A 255 -37.55 22.74 4.28
N TYR A 256 -37.41 21.46 3.95
CA TYR A 256 -36.30 20.67 4.47
C TYR A 256 -34.97 21.03 3.82
N GLY A 257 -34.93 21.20 2.49
CA GLY A 257 -33.69 21.50 1.77
C GLY A 257 -33.01 22.79 2.23
N ALA A 258 -33.78 23.79 2.68
CA ALA A 258 -33.24 25.03 3.21
C ALA A 258 -32.44 24.86 4.52
N GLU A 259 -32.71 23.80 5.29
CA GLU A 259 -32.14 23.56 6.63
C GLU A 259 -31.43 22.19 6.73
N ALA A 260 -31.38 21.42 5.64
CA ALA A 260 -30.86 20.06 5.62
C ALA A 260 -29.34 20.02 5.91
N PRO A 261 -28.89 19.26 6.92
CA PRO A 261 -27.47 18.93 7.06
C PRO A 261 -27.00 18.08 5.89
N PRO A 262 -25.74 18.17 5.46
CA PRO A 262 -25.20 17.24 4.48
C PRO A 262 -25.15 15.82 5.06
N ASP A 263 -25.36 14.82 4.19
CA ASP A 263 -25.19 13.40 4.53
C ASP A 263 -23.80 13.12 5.10
N ALA A 264 -23.68 12.09 5.94
CA ALA A 264 -22.36 11.63 6.36
C ALA A 264 -21.56 11.14 5.13
N PRO A 265 -20.26 11.45 5.05
CA PRO A 265 -19.43 10.92 3.97
C PRO A 265 -19.39 9.39 3.99
N ALA A 266 -19.16 8.78 2.83
CA ALA A 266 -18.87 7.34 2.78
C ALA A 266 -17.62 7.02 3.63
N ALA A 267 -17.58 5.85 4.26
CA ALA A 267 -16.37 5.43 4.98
C ALA A 267 -15.20 5.24 3.98
N PRO A 268 -13.96 5.62 4.33
CA PRO A 268 -12.80 5.35 3.50
C PRO A 268 -12.61 3.85 3.27
N ASP A 269 -12.33 3.48 2.02
CA ASP A 269 -11.94 2.13 1.63
C ASP A 269 -10.44 2.06 1.30
N ARG A 270 -9.93 0.84 1.15
CA ARG A 270 -8.52 0.54 0.80
C ARG A 270 -7.50 1.27 1.69
N VAL A 271 -7.81 1.36 2.99
CA VAL A 271 -6.83 1.82 3.98
C VAL A 271 -5.65 0.85 3.97
N SER A 272 -4.45 1.38 3.77
CA SER A 272 -3.19 0.62 3.79
C SER A 272 -2.15 1.39 4.58
N ALA A 273 -1.38 0.70 5.42
CA ALA A 273 -0.24 1.23 6.15
C ALA A 273 1.04 0.50 5.71
N THR A 274 2.13 1.22 5.53
CA THR A 274 3.37 0.62 5.04
C THR A 274 4.01 -0.34 6.04
N ASP A 275 4.46 -1.48 5.54
CA ASP A 275 5.19 -2.52 6.29
C ASP A 275 6.68 -2.48 5.97
N GLY A 276 7.49 -1.94 6.88
CA GLY A 276 8.95 -1.93 6.75
C GLY A 276 9.51 -1.07 5.62
N ALA A 277 8.68 -0.29 4.92
CA ALA A 277 9.12 0.56 3.81
C ALA A 277 10.06 1.72 4.25
N TYR A 278 9.93 2.18 5.50
CA TYR A 278 10.70 3.29 6.04
C TYR A 278 11.21 2.98 7.43
N SER A 279 12.37 3.53 7.80
CA SER A 279 12.98 3.23 9.10
C SER A 279 12.52 4.11 10.26
N ASN A 280 11.72 5.14 9.98
CA ASN A 280 11.36 6.18 10.95
C ASN A 280 9.90 6.64 10.85
N LYS A 281 9.10 6.04 9.96
CA LYS A 281 7.71 6.44 9.72
C LYS A 281 6.90 5.28 9.18
N ILE A 282 5.58 5.41 9.30
CA ILE A 282 4.61 4.58 8.59
C ILE A 282 3.76 5.53 7.75
N VAL A 283 3.62 5.22 6.46
CA VAL A 283 2.73 5.98 5.56
C VAL A 283 1.41 5.23 5.48
N VAL A 284 0.32 5.93 5.74
CA VAL A 284 -1.04 5.41 5.68
C VAL A 284 -1.74 6.06 4.49
N THR A 285 -2.34 5.27 3.60
CA THR A 285 -3.06 5.73 2.40
C THR A 285 -4.46 5.13 2.34
N TRP A 286 -5.39 5.80 1.64
CA TRP A 286 -6.76 5.32 1.42
C TRP A 286 -7.34 5.89 0.11
N THR A 287 -8.53 5.45 -0.31
CA THR A 287 -9.25 6.04 -1.46
C THR A 287 -10.11 7.23 -1.03
N ALA A 288 -10.28 8.21 -1.91
CA ALA A 288 -11.16 9.34 -1.67
C ALA A 288 -12.63 8.90 -1.51
N SER A 289 -13.21 9.16 -0.34
CA SER A 289 -14.62 8.93 -0.05
C SER A 289 -15.55 9.98 -0.66
N ALA A 290 -16.66 9.55 -1.26
CA ALA A 290 -17.72 10.44 -1.72
C ALA A 290 -18.30 11.27 -0.56
N GLY A 291 -18.50 12.57 -0.80
CA GLY A 291 -19.04 13.53 0.18
C GLY A 291 -18.04 13.99 1.24
N ALA A 292 -16.77 13.56 1.19
CA ALA A 292 -15.75 14.00 2.12
C ALA A 292 -15.13 15.35 1.69
N SER A 293 -14.92 16.25 2.65
CA SER A 293 -14.07 17.43 2.50
C SER A 293 -12.76 17.32 3.31
N GLY A 294 -12.59 16.24 4.07
CA GLY A 294 -11.34 15.90 4.74
C GLY A 294 -11.37 14.51 5.38
N TYR A 295 -10.30 14.15 6.09
CA TYR A 295 -10.16 12.85 6.76
C TYR A 295 -9.53 12.95 8.15
N GLN A 296 -9.87 11.96 8.99
CA GLN A 296 -9.25 11.71 10.29
C GLN A 296 -8.51 10.37 10.26
N VAL A 297 -7.27 10.35 10.74
CA VAL A 297 -6.45 9.13 10.85
C VAL A 297 -6.28 8.77 12.31
N TRP A 298 -6.50 7.51 12.62
CA TRP A 298 -6.47 6.96 13.97
C TRP A 298 -5.52 5.77 14.05
N ARG A 299 -4.81 5.63 15.17
CA ARG A 299 -3.82 4.58 15.42
C ARG A 299 -4.08 3.86 16.73
N GLY A 300 -4.00 2.53 16.73
CA GLY A 300 -3.93 1.68 17.91
C GLY A 300 -2.69 0.79 17.92
N THR A 301 -2.40 0.17 19.06
CA THR A 301 -1.37 -0.89 19.18
C THR A 301 -1.98 -2.30 19.05
N ASN A 302 -3.27 -2.38 18.69
CA ASN A 302 -4.00 -3.60 18.38
C ASN A 302 -5.19 -3.27 17.47
N ALA A 303 -5.89 -4.31 17.02
CA ALA A 303 -7.06 -4.19 16.16
C ALA A 303 -8.36 -3.80 16.90
N ASP A 304 -8.34 -3.34 18.15
CA ASP A 304 -9.54 -2.83 18.84
C ASP A 304 -9.73 -1.33 18.56
N SER A 305 -10.84 -0.98 17.91
CA SER A 305 -11.14 0.43 17.55
C SER A 305 -11.41 1.33 18.77
N SER A 306 -11.82 0.77 19.91
CA SER A 306 -12.11 1.56 21.12
C SER A 306 -10.86 2.10 21.81
N LEU A 307 -9.70 1.55 21.48
CA LEU A 307 -8.39 1.92 22.03
C LEU A 307 -7.56 2.77 21.06
N ALA A 308 -8.09 3.06 19.86
CA ALA A 308 -7.41 3.87 18.87
C ALA A 308 -7.38 5.36 19.28
N VAL A 309 -6.27 6.03 19.00
CA VAL A 309 -6.06 7.45 19.27
C VAL A 309 -5.95 8.20 17.95
N MET A 310 -6.59 9.36 17.86
CA MET A 310 -6.53 10.21 16.67
C MET A 310 -5.12 10.79 16.51
N LEU A 311 -4.54 10.64 15.32
CA LEU A 311 -3.25 11.22 14.94
C LEU A 311 -3.42 12.54 14.21
N ALA A 312 -4.41 12.61 13.32
CA ALA A 312 -4.67 13.78 12.49
C ALA A 312 -6.16 13.88 12.12
N SER A 313 -6.60 15.09 11.80
CA SER A 313 -7.96 15.44 11.34
C SER A 313 -7.89 16.50 10.24
N SER A 314 -8.99 16.71 9.52
CA SER A 314 -9.10 17.73 8.46
C SER A 314 -8.02 17.65 7.39
N LEU A 315 -7.57 16.43 7.11
CA LEU A 315 -6.63 16.16 6.03
C LEU A 315 -7.33 16.27 4.68
N ALA A 316 -6.84 17.12 3.79
CA ALA A 316 -7.42 17.30 2.45
C ALA A 316 -7.02 16.19 1.47
N GLY A 317 -5.87 15.53 1.70
CA GLY A 317 -5.38 14.43 0.89
C GLY A 317 -5.79 13.06 1.43
N THR A 318 -5.50 12.02 0.65
CA THR A 318 -5.82 10.63 1.00
C THR A 318 -4.61 9.84 1.52
N SER A 319 -3.66 10.54 2.14
CA SER A 319 -2.48 9.96 2.77
C SER A 319 -2.09 10.70 4.05
N HIS A 320 -1.42 10.00 4.96
CA HIS A 320 -0.87 10.55 6.18
C HIS A 320 0.46 9.87 6.53
N VAL A 321 1.41 10.65 7.03
CA VAL A 321 2.71 10.16 7.51
C VAL A 321 2.71 10.15 9.03
N ASP A 322 2.75 8.97 9.63
CA ASP A 322 3.00 8.81 11.06
C ASP A 322 4.51 8.64 11.31
N ALA A 323 5.17 9.73 11.68
CA ALA A 323 6.60 9.74 12.06
C ALA A 323 6.84 9.44 13.55
N ALA A 324 5.78 9.31 14.36
CA ALA A 324 5.88 9.06 15.80
C ALA A 324 5.79 7.56 16.11
N VAL A 325 6.54 6.76 15.35
CA VAL A 325 6.52 5.29 15.38
C VAL A 325 7.86 4.76 15.86
N VAL A 326 7.82 3.69 16.62
CA VAL A 326 9.04 2.96 17.00
C VAL A 326 9.28 1.85 15.96
N PRO A 327 10.50 1.72 15.41
CA PRO A 327 10.85 0.63 14.51
C PRO A 327 10.50 -0.75 15.08
N ASN A 328 10.04 -1.65 14.22
CA ASN A 328 9.58 -3.01 14.53
C ASN A 328 8.40 -3.11 15.52
N ILE A 329 7.67 -2.02 15.77
CA ILE A 329 6.36 -2.08 16.44
C ILE A 329 5.26 -2.01 15.38
N THR A 330 4.38 -3.02 15.39
CA THR A 330 3.17 -3.03 14.55
C THR A 330 2.11 -2.11 15.15
N TYR A 331 1.66 -1.14 14.37
CA TYR A 331 0.56 -0.25 14.66
C TYR A 331 -0.62 -0.55 13.74
N TYR A 332 -1.84 -0.26 14.20
CA TYR A 332 -3.09 -0.53 13.50
C TYR A 332 -3.80 0.77 13.18
N TYR A 333 -4.05 1.04 11.90
CA TYR A 333 -4.58 2.30 11.40
C TYR A 333 -6.01 2.16 10.88
N ARG A 334 -6.79 3.22 11.09
CA ARG A 334 -8.15 3.39 10.57
C ARG A 334 -8.37 4.84 10.18
N VAL A 335 -9.30 5.06 9.26
CA VAL A 335 -9.61 6.39 8.73
C VAL A 335 -11.11 6.64 8.81
N LYS A 336 -11.49 7.88 9.14
CA LYS A 336 -12.85 8.41 8.93
C LYS A 336 -12.80 9.50 7.89
N ALA A 337 -13.80 9.54 7.02
CA ALA A 337 -14.06 10.70 6.18
C ALA A 337 -14.86 11.73 6.97
N GLU A 338 -14.65 13.01 6.71
CA GLU A 338 -15.37 14.11 7.34
C GLU A 338 -15.83 15.14 6.32
N ASN A 339 -16.92 15.82 6.64
CA ASN A 339 -17.37 17.02 5.92
C ASN A 339 -17.64 18.16 6.91
N SER A 340 -18.23 19.25 6.43
CA SER A 340 -18.50 20.44 7.25
C SER A 340 -19.44 20.21 8.44
N ALA A 341 -20.13 19.06 8.52
CA ALA A 341 -21.13 18.79 9.57
C ALA A 341 -20.87 17.51 10.38
N THR A 342 -20.30 16.46 9.78
CA THR A 342 -20.21 15.13 10.43
C THR A 342 -19.07 14.27 9.87
N THR A 343 -18.89 13.07 10.45
CA THR A 343 -17.90 12.06 10.06
C THR A 343 -18.57 10.74 9.65
N SER A 344 -17.92 9.97 8.78
CA SER A 344 -18.26 8.59 8.51
C SER A 344 -18.05 7.67 9.72
N VAL A 345 -18.51 6.42 9.63
CA VAL A 345 -17.99 5.32 10.46
C VAL A 345 -16.51 5.05 10.14
N PHE A 346 -15.83 4.27 10.98
CA PHE A 346 -14.44 3.86 10.69
C PHE A 346 -14.37 2.99 9.43
N SER A 347 -13.28 3.16 8.68
CA SER A 347 -12.83 2.21 7.67
C SER A 347 -12.57 0.82 8.26
N ALA A 348 -12.37 -0.16 7.37
CA ALA A 348 -11.62 -1.37 7.73
C ALA A 348 -10.22 -1.00 8.28
N CYS A 349 -9.70 -1.85 9.17
CA CYS A 349 -8.40 -1.65 9.79
C CYS A 349 -7.31 -2.27 8.93
N ASP A 350 -6.15 -1.61 8.89
CA ASP A 350 -4.91 -2.18 8.36
C ASP A 350 -3.75 -1.99 9.33
N SER A 351 -2.69 -2.79 9.22
CA SER A 351 -1.51 -2.69 10.10
C SER A 351 -0.27 -2.24 9.34
N GLY A 352 0.64 -1.56 10.04
CA GLY A 352 1.94 -1.15 9.48
C GLY A 352 3.04 -1.15 10.55
N TYR A 353 4.30 -1.19 10.12
CA TYR A 353 5.47 -1.03 11.00
C TYR A 353 6.61 -0.28 10.29
N ALA A 354 7.45 0.44 11.04
CA ALA A 354 8.68 1.03 10.51
C ALA A 354 9.83 0.00 10.57
N ARG A 355 10.65 -0.06 9.53
CA ARG A 355 11.86 -0.91 9.45
C ARG A 355 12.93 -0.41 10.42
N PHE A 356 13.84 -1.29 10.77
CA PHE A 356 14.98 -0.98 11.61
C PHE A 356 16.14 -0.33 10.81
N SER A 357 16.86 0.65 11.38
CA SER A 357 18.11 1.22 10.82
C SER A 357 19.14 1.58 11.90
N LEU A 358 20.39 1.16 11.71
CA LEU A 358 21.55 1.36 12.62
C LEU A 358 22.49 2.50 12.18
N THR A 359 21.99 3.53 11.52
CA THR A 359 22.85 4.65 11.11
C THR A 359 23.31 5.48 12.33
N GLY A 360 24.49 5.17 12.88
CA GLY A 360 25.22 6.03 13.83
C GLY A 360 25.67 5.40 15.17
N GLY A 361 25.33 4.14 15.46
CA GLY A 361 25.72 3.46 16.71
C GLY A 361 27.13 2.85 16.70
N VAL A 362 27.78 2.80 17.87
CA VAL A 362 29.10 2.14 18.02
C VAL A 362 28.91 0.63 18.18
N ARG A 363 29.71 -0.18 17.48
CA ARG A 363 29.73 -1.64 17.66
C ARG A 363 30.83 -2.06 18.64
N ARG A 364 30.49 -2.93 19.59
CA ARG A 364 31.42 -3.49 20.59
C ARG A 364 31.23 -4.99 20.74
N ALA A 365 32.30 -5.73 20.98
CA ALA A 365 32.25 -7.18 21.09
C ALA A 365 32.99 -7.70 22.33
N LEU A 366 32.41 -8.69 23.00
CA LEU A 366 33.09 -9.58 23.94
C LEU A 366 33.08 -11.00 23.36
N LEU A 367 34.27 -11.53 23.11
CA LEU A 367 34.49 -12.84 22.50
C LEU A 367 35.17 -13.75 23.52
N VAL A 368 34.51 -14.81 23.93
CA VAL A 368 34.99 -15.75 24.95
C VAL A 368 35.18 -17.14 24.33
N GLY A 369 36.36 -17.72 24.51
CA GLY A 369 36.71 -19.05 24.01
C GLY A 369 37.57 -19.82 25.01
N ILE A 370 37.13 -20.98 25.45
CA ILE A 370 37.77 -21.71 26.57
C ILE A 370 38.05 -23.16 26.19
N ASP A 371 39.31 -23.44 25.87
CA ASP A 371 39.81 -24.78 25.59
C ASP A 371 40.36 -25.45 26.85
N HIS A 372 41.04 -24.69 27.70
CA HIS A 372 41.65 -25.19 28.93
C HIS A 372 40.98 -24.62 30.17
N TYR A 373 40.59 -25.51 31.10
CA TYR A 373 39.89 -25.17 32.35
C TYR A 373 40.81 -25.30 33.55
N ASP A 374 40.48 -24.60 34.64
CA ASP A 374 41.14 -24.79 35.93
C ASP A 374 40.95 -26.25 36.38
N PRO A 375 42.04 -27.00 36.64
CA PRO A 375 41.95 -28.37 37.13
C PRO A 375 41.11 -28.53 38.41
N GLU A 376 41.00 -27.49 39.24
CA GLU A 376 40.15 -27.49 40.44
C GLU A 376 38.67 -27.31 40.12
N TYR A 377 38.32 -26.69 38.98
CA TYR A 377 36.93 -26.50 38.54
C TYR A 377 36.36 -27.77 37.90
N GLY A 378 37.15 -28.47 37.08
CA GLY A 378 36.90 -29.87 36.71
C GLY A 378 36.42 -30.23 35.30
N PRO A 379 35.94 -29.33 34.40
CA PRO A 379 35.69 -29.71 33.00
C PRO A 379 36.98 -30.13 32.28
N GLY A 380 36.87 -31.08 31.34
CA GLY A 380 38.00 -31.50 30.51
C GLY A 380 38.26 -30.52 29.36
N ASP A 381 39.45 -30.60 28.76
CA ASP A 381 39.86 -29.70 27.70
C ASP A 381 39.02 -29.85 26.41
N LEU A 382 38.84 -28.74 25.69
CA LEU A 382 38.21 -28.66 24.36
C LEU A 382 39.24 -28.30 23.28
N PRO A 383 38.98 -28.61 22.00
CA PRO A 383 39.97 -28.44 20.93
C PRO A 383 39.82 -27.18 20.05
N SER A 384 38.77 -26.37 20.19
CA SER A 384 38.44 -25.31 19.22
C SER A 384 37.79 -24.04 19.76
N CYS A 385 37.43 -23.95 21.03
CA CYS A 385 36.73 -22.80 21.57
C CYS A 385 37.55 -21.51 21.49
N VAL A 386 38.88 -21.59 21.68
CA VAL A 386 39.78 -20.44 21.49
C VAL A 386 39.82 -20.02 20.02
N ASN A 387 39.82 -20.99 19.10
CA ASN A 387 39.77 -20.70 17.66
C ASN A 387 38.44 -20.07 17.27
N ASP A 388 37.31 -20.48 17.84
CA ASP A 388 36.00 -19.88 17.56
C ASP A 388 35.99 -18.39 17.91
N ALA A 389 36.46 -18.05 19.11
CA ALA A 389 36.53 -16.65 19.57
C ALA A 389 37.45 -15.81 18.68
N ASN A 390 38.59 -16.37 18.26
CA ASN A 390 39.51 -15.71 17.34
C ASN A 390 39.00 -15.64 15.90
N GLY A 391 38.21 -16.63 15.47
CA GLY A 391 37.56 -16.68 14.17
C GLY A 391 36.49 -15.60 14.05
N VAL A 392 35.61 -15.45 15.05
CA VAL A 392 34.65 -14.33 15.07
C VAL A 392 35.36 -12.98 15.09
N ARG A 393 36.45 -12.84 15.85
CA ARG A 393 37.28 -11.62 15.87
C ARG A 393 37.80 -11.28 14.48
N THR A 394 38.32 -12.27 13.77
CA THR A 394 39.09 -12.05 12.54
C THR A 394 38.17 -12.02 11.32
N ASN A 395 37.31 -13.03 11.17
CA ASN A 395 36.50 -13.28 9.99
C ASN A 395 35.13 -12.60 10.02
N ILE A 396 34.64 -12.16 11.17
CA ILE A 396 33.37 -11.40 11.27
C ILE A 396 33.67 -9.94 11.59
N CYS A 397 34.33 -9.68 12.72
CA CYS A 397 34.51 -8.30 13.20
C CYS A 397 35.57 -7.54 12.37
N ALA A 398 36.81 -8.04 12.34
CA ALA A 398 37.92 -7.33 11.71
C ALA A 398 37.86 -7.35 10.17
N ALA A 399 37.22 -8.36 9.58
CA ALA A 399 37.02 -8.50 8.13
C ALA A 399 35.78 -7.75 7.61
N ASP A 400 35.09 -6.98 8.46
CA ASP A 400 34.02 -6.08 8.03
C ASP A 400 34.59 -4.94 7.18
N SER A 401 34.28 -4.97 5.88
CA SER A 401 34.76 -3.99 4.91
C SER A 401 34.28 -2.56 5.20
N ALA A 402 33.14 -2.42 5.88
CA ALA A 402 32.64 -1.13 6.36
C ALA A 402 33.38 -0.61 7.61
N GLY A 403 34.30 -1.39 8.19
CA GLY A 403 35.11 -0.98 9.34
C GLY A 403 34.31 -0.68 10.61
N ARG A 404 33.12 -1.28 10.76
CA ARG A 404 32.17 -0.94 11.85
C ARG A 404 32.64 -1.44 13.21
N TRP A 405 33.49 -2.46 13.24
CA TRP A 405 34.06 -3.04 14.46
C TRP A 405 35.48 -2.51 14.71
N ALA A 406 35.58 -1.36 15.39
CA ALA A 406 36.89 -0.82 15.75
C ALA A 406 37.64 -1.79 16.67
N GLY A 407 38.92 -2.08 16.39
CA GLY A 407 39.70 -3.07 17.15
C GLY A 407 39.79 -2.81 18.66
N GLY A 408 39.76 -1.54 19.08
CA GLY A 408 39.73 -1.14 20.49
C GLY A 408 38.41 -1.46 21.21
N ASN A 409 37.35 -1.75 20.46
CA ASN A 409 36.02 -2.09 20.96
C ASN A 409 35.77 -3.61 21.01
N ILE A 410 36.78 -4.43 20.64
CA ILE A 410 36.68 -5.88 20.62
C ILE A 410 37.56 -6.45 21.73
N ARG A 411 36.93 -7.01 22.75
CA ARG A 411 37.60 -7.71 23.85
C ARG A 411 37.52 -9.21 23.65
N THR A 412 38.67 -9.88 23.66
CA THR A 412 38.77 -11.34 23.57
C THR A 412 39.33 -11.88 24.88
N LEU A 413 38.64 -12.85 25.49
CA LEU A 413 39.09 -13.56 26.70
C LEU A 413 39.20 -15.04 26.39
N THR A 414 40.38 -15.61 26.56
CA THR A 414 40.64 -17.03 26.27
C THR A 414 41.25 -17.76 27.46
N ASP A 415 40.88 -19.02 27.63
CA ASP A 415 41.40 -19.92 28.70
C ASP A 415 41.45 -19.23 30.07
N ALA A 416 42.62 -19.19 30.73
CA ALA A 416 42.81 -18.60 32.04
C ALA A 416 42.39 -17.11 32.14
N ALA A 417 42.35 -16.38 31.02
CA ALA A 417 41.84 -15.00 31.01
C ALA A 417 40.30 -14.92 31.03
N ALA A 418 39.62 -16.02 30.73
CA ALA A 418 38.16 -16.16 30.70
C ALA A 418 37.59 -16.73 32.01
N GLY A 419 38.14 -16.32 33.17
CA GLY A 419 37.53 -16.60 34.47
C GLY A 419 36.18 -15.87 34.63
N LYS A 420 35.28 -16.40 35.46
CA LYS A 420 33.90 -15.90 35.58
C LYS A 420 33.87 -14.42 35.96
N ALA A 421 34.70 -13.99 36.91
CA ALA A 421 34.78 -12.59 37.31
C ALA A 421 35.22 -11.67 36.16
N ALA A 422 36.12 -12.14 35.29
CA ALA A 422 36.62 -11.38 34.15
C ALA A 422 35.54 -11.21 33.07
N ILE A 423 34.78 -12.28 32.77
CA ILE A 423 33.65 -12.25 31.81
C ILE A 423 32.58 -11.26 32.29
N ARG A 424 32.14 -11.39 33.54
CA ARG A 424 31.10 -10.51 34.11
C ARG A 424 31.58 -9.06 34.19
N GLY A 425 32.83 -8.83 34.56
CA GLY A 425 33.44 -7.50 34.56
C GLY A 425 33.52 -6.88 33.16
N ALA A 426 33.77 -7.69 32.12
CA ALA A 426 33.77 -7.24 30.74
C ALA A 426 32.37 -6.84 30.25
N LEU A 427 31.34 -7.64 30.53
CA LEU A 427 29.95 -7.31 30.20
C LEU A 427 29.47 -6.03 30.90
N ASN A 428 29.84 -5.85 32.18
CA ASN A 428 29.52 -4.63 32.92
C ASN A 428 30.20 -3.39 32.32
N SER A 429 31.48 -3.52 31.92
CA SER A 429 32.21 -2.44 31.24
C SER A 429 31.51 -2.06 29.93
N LEU A 430 31.18 -3.06 29.10
CA LEU A 430 30.44 -2.85 27.85
C LEU A 430 29.08 -2.18 28.09
N ALA A 431 28.34 -2.59 29.11
CA ALA A 431 27.07 -1.98 29.46
C ALA A 431 27.21 -0.50 29.86
N SER A 432 28.27 -0.17 30.60
CA SER A 432 28.55 1.22 31.01
C SER A 432 29.02 2.11 29.86
N GLU A 433 29.67 1.53 28.85
CA GLU A 433 30.23 2.23 27.69
C GLU A 433 29.22 2.37 26.54
N SER A 434 28.13 1.61 26.55
CA SER A 434 27.18 1.53 25.44
C SER A 434 26.01 2.49 25.57
N SER A 435 25.59 3.07 24.45
CA SER A 435 24.45 3.97 24.31
C SER A 435 23.21 3.27 23.74
N ALA A 436 22.05 3.94 23.76
CA ALA A 436 20.77 3.41 23.32
C ALA A 436 20.62 3.14 21.81
N VAL A 437 21.71 3.27 21.04
CA VAL A 437 21.76 2.98 19.60
C VAL A 437 22.94 2.07 19.24
N ASP A 438 23.72 1.64 20.24
CA ASP A 438 24.90 0.81 20.03
C ASP A 438 24.52 -0.66 19.85
N LEU A 439 25.37 -1.39 19.13
CA LEU A 439 25.27 -2.84 18.98
C LEU A 439 26.38 -3.53 19.77
N VAL A 440 26.00 -4.47 20.62
CA VAL A 440 26.89 -5.29 21.41
C VAL A 440 26.79 -6.75 20.96
N LEU A 441 27.93 -7.35 20.59
CA LEU A 441 28.05 -8.77 20.30
C LEU A 441 28.71 -9.49 21.48
N TYR A 442 28.03 -10.48 22.05
CA TYR A 442 28.61 -11.37 23.06
C TYR A 442 28.68 -12.79 22.50
N VAL A 443 29.89 -13.30 22.29
CA VAL A 443 30.12 -14.68 21.85
C VAL A 443 30.75 -15.48 22.98
N HIS A 444 30.24 -16.69 23.22
CA HIS A 444 30.76 -17.61 24.23
C HIS A 444 30.84 -19.02 23.66
N SER A 445 32.08 -19.51 23.45
CA SER A 445 32.38 -20.90 23.09
C SER A 445 33.07 -21.60 24.26
N SER A 446 32.43 -22.64 24.83
CA SER A 446 32.92 -23.38 26.00
C SER A 446 32.10 -24.66 26.26
N HIS A 447 32.39 -25.36 27.36
CA HIS A 447 31.46 -26.34 27.92
C HIS A 447 30.18 -25.68 28.43
N GLY A 448 29.08 -26.42 28.40
CA GLY A 448 27.79 -26.03 28.98
C GLY A 448 27.19 -27.18 29.77
N GLY A 449 26.39 -26.86 30.77
CA GLY A 449 25.87 -27.87 31.68
C GLY A 449 24.58 -27.48 32.40
N ARG A 450 24.11 -28.43 33.21
CA ARG A 450 22.87 -28.34 33.99
C ARG A 450 23.14 -28.63 35.48
N VAL A 451 22.49 -27.88 36.37
CA VAL A 451 22.43 -28.22 37.81
C VAL A 451 21.04 -28.82 38.12
N SER A 452 20.91 -29.60 39.19
CA SER A 452 19.64 -30.24 39.60
C SER A 452 18.45 -29.27 39.52
N GLY A 453 17.40 -29.64 38.79
CA GLY A 453 16.24 -28.78 38.54
C GLY A 453 16.23 -28.22 37.12
N THR A 454 15.91 -26.93 36.99
CA THR A 454 15.66 -26.25 35.70
C THR A 454 16.74 -25.21 35.36
N SER A 455 17.89 -25.21 36.02
CA SER A 455 18.92 -24.16 35.87
C SER A 455 20.06 -24.62 34.95
N THR A 456 20.51 -23.73 34.07
CA THR A 456 21.61 -23.96 33.11
C THR A 456 22.80 -23.07 33.39
N TYR A 457 23.98 -23.49 32.94
CA TYR A 457 25.19 -22.69 33.02
C TYR A 457 26.10 -22.90 31.82
N LEU A 458 26.85 -21.84 31.52
CA LEU A 458 28.04 -21.89 30.69
C LEU A 458 29.25 -22.09 31.62
N CYS A 459 30.30 -22.74 31.12
CA CYS A 459 31.54 -22.86 31.88
C CYS A 459 32.42 -21.65 31.60
N ALA A 460 32.79 -20.90 32.64
CA ALA A 460 33.99 -20.07 32.60
C ALA A 460 35.22 -20.94 32.90
N HIS A 461 36.42 -20.38 32.81
CA HIS A 461 37.65 -21.14 33.06
C HIS A 461 37.70 -21.76 34.47
N ASP A 462 37.19 -21.04 35.46
CA ASP A 462 37.34 -21.32 36.89
C ASP A 462 36.02 -21.63 37.61
N ALA A 463 34.86 -21.47 36.95
CA ALA A 463 33.55 -21.60 37.60
C ALA A 463 32.38 -21.72 36.60
N SER A 464 31.24 -22.23 37.09
CA SER A 464 29.98 -22.17 36.36
C SER A 464 29.41 -20.75 36.35
N TYR A 465 28.99 -20.30 35.17
CA TYR A 465 28.33 -19.03 34.89
C TYR A 465 26.86 -19.28 34.55
N ALA A 466 25.97 -19.00 35.49
CA ALA A 466 24.56 -19.38 35.39
C ALA A 466 23.76 -18.46 34.44
N ASP A 467 22.70 -19.00 33.85
CA ASP A 467 21.70 -18.25 33.06
C ASP A 467 21.15 -16.99 33.77
N THR A 468 20.87 -17.09 35.07
CA THR A 468 20.42 -15.96 35.92
C THR A 468 21.52 -14.93 36.17
N GLU A 469 22.79 -15.33 36.19
CA GLU A 469 23.92 -14.39 36.26
C GLU A 469 24.04 -13.63 34.94
N LEU A 470 23.92 -14.32 33.80
CA LEU A 470 23.87 -13.68 32.47
C LEU A 470 22.69 -12.71 32.35
N ALA A 471 21.51 -13.09 32.83
CA ALA A 471 20.34 -12.20 32.86
C ALA A 471 20.60 -10.92 33.67
N SER A 472 21.30 -11.04 34.79
CA SER A 472 21.68 -9.90 35.63
C SER A 472 22.68 -8.98 34.93
N ASP A 473 23.63 -9.55 34.20
CA ASP A 473 24.63 -8.78 33.46
C ASP A 473 24.01 -8.10 32.22
N LEU A 474 23.07 -8.75 31.52
CA LEU A 474 22.27 -8.13 30.46
C LEU A 474 21.38 -7.00 30.96
N ALA A 475 20.86 -7.10 32.20
CA ALA A 475 20.08 -6.06 32.84
C ALA A 475 20.89 -4.79 33.20
N LEU A 476 22.18 -4.71 32.87
CA LEU A 476 22.98 -3.50 33.00
C LEU A 476 22.89 -2.60 31.76
N PHE A 477 22.70 -3.16 30.56
CA PHE A 477 22.71 -2.41 29.29
C PHE A 477 21.50 -1.50 29.13
N ASN A 478 21.70 -0.25 28.68
CA ASN A 478 20.60 0.69 28.44
C ASN A 478 19.47 0.08 27.58
N ALA A 479 18.21 0.43 27.84
CA ALA A 479 17.04 -0.20 27.23
C ALA A 479 16.96 -0.08 25.68
N GLY A 480 17.75 0.81 25.06
CA GLY A 480 17.90 0.89 23.60
C GLY A 480 19.16 0.22 23.04
N THR A 481 20.08 -0.28 23.88
CA THR A 481 21.31 -0.94 23.40
C THR A 481 20.94 -2.28 22.77
N TYR A 482 21.31 -2.52 21.52
CA TYR A 482 21.06 -3.81 20.88
C TYR A 482 22.11 -4.82 21.34
N VAL A 483 21.68 -6.03 21.74
CA VAL A 483 22.60 -7.08 22.18
C VAL A 483 22.30 -8.37 21.43
N VAL A 484 23.29 -8.87 20.69
CA VAL A 484 23.26 -10.20 20.05
C VAL A 484 24.18 -11.12 20.84
N ILE A 485 23.63 -12.26 21.27
CA ILE A 485 24.36 -13.28 22.02
C ILE A 485 24.50 -14.54 21.16
N ILE A 486 25.73 -14.99 20.95
CA ILE A 486 26.05 -16.26 20.27
C ILE A 486 26.64 -17.22 21.29
N VAL A 487 26.02 -18.38 21.45
CA VAL A 487 26.47 -19.42 22.40
C VAL A 487 26.78 -20.70 21.65
N ASP A 488 28.05 -21.11 21.70
CA ASP A 488 28.48 -22.43 21.27
C ASP A 488 28.92 -23.27 22.48
N ALA A 489 27.96 -23.98 23.04
CA ALA A 489 28.19 -24.87 24.18
C ALA A 489 27.19 -26.03 24.16
N CYS A 490 27.61 -27.19 24.69
CA CYS A 490 26.72 -28.32 24.89
C CYS A 490 25.51 -27.92 25.75
N HIS A 491 24.32 -28.43 25.41
CA HIS A 491 23.07 -28.10 26.12
C HIS A 491 22.70 -26.60 26.14
N SER A 492 23.29 -25.78 25.26
CA SER A 492 22.99 -24.35 25.14
C SER A 492 21.53 -24.05 24.80
N GLY A 493 20.74 -25.04 24.35
CA GLY A 493 19.29 -24.96 24.18
C GLY A 493 18.43 -25.24 25.43
N GLY A 494 18.97 -25.46 26.63
CA GLY A 494 18.29 -26.11 27.78
C GLY A 494 16.89 -25.64 28.28
N LEU A 495 15.91 -26.59 28.22
CA LEU A 495 14.78 -27.02 29.10
C LEU A 495 13.32 -26.49 28.98
N PHE A 496 12.52 -27.00 28.01
CA PHE A 496 11.14 -27.52 28.19
C PHE A 496 10.72 -28.17 26.86
N LYS A 497 10.35 -29.46 26.86
CA LYS A 497 9.60 -30.03 25.73
C LYS A 497 8.25 -29.30 25.67
N GLY A 498 8.11 -28.39 24.71
CA GLY A 498 6.92 -27.55 24.52
C GLY A 498 7.14 -26.04 24.67
N LEU A 499 8.33 -25.56 25.02
CA LEU A 499 8.71 -24.16 24.76
C LEU A 499 9.65 -24.12 23.55
N PRO A 500 9.51 -23.12 22.66
CA PRO A 500 10.34 -23.04 21.47
C PRO A 500 11.81 -22.68 21.77
N TRP A 501 12.17 -21.99 22.88
CA TRP A 501 13.55 -21.47 23.09
C TRP A 501 14.07 -21.41 24.54
N PRO A 502 14.33 -22.54 25.22
CA PRO A 502 14.29 -22.56 26.69
C PRO A 502 15.51 -22.00 27.47
N PHE A 503 16.69 -21.83 26.86
CA PHE A 503 17.81 -21.09 27.49
C PHE A 503 17.57 -19.58 27.40
N ALA A 504 17.37 -19.06 26.19
CA ALA A 504 17.10 -17.65 25.94
C ALA A 504 15.82 -17.17 26.65
N ASP A 505 14.73 -17.95 26.61
CA ASP A 505 13.49 -17.61 27.32
C ASP A 505 13.70 -17.49 28.83
N ARG A 506 14.58 -18.31 29.43
CA ARG A 506 14.92 -18.24 30.85
C ARG A 506 15.72 -16.99 31.19
N VAL A 507 16.80 -16.75 30.45
CA VAL A 507 17.62 -15.56 30.60
C VAL A 507 16.74 -14.32 30.47
N MET A 508 15.87 -14.29 29.46
CA MET A 508 14.96 -13.18 29.21
C MET A 508 13.83 -13.06 30.24
N ALA A 509 13.32 -14.16 30.79
CA ALA A 509 12.37 -14.11 31.91
C ALA A 509 12.99 -13.52 33.18
N ALA A 510 14.22 -13.95 33.53
CA ALA A 510 14.95 -13.39 34.66
C ALA A 510 15.30 -11.91 34.43
N TYR A 511 15.78 -11.56 33.23
CA TYR A 511 16.05 -10.17 32.81
C TYR A 511 14.81 -9.27 32.97
N ARG A 512 13.66 -9.72 32.45
CA ARG A 512 12.38 -8.98 32.57
C ARG A 512 11.99 -8.80 34.03
N GLY A 513 12.21 -9.82 34.88
CA GLY A 513 11.98 -9.72 36.32
C GLY A 513 12.82 -8.63 36.98
N ILE A 514 14.13 -8.62 36.71
CA ILE A 514 15.09 -7.64 37.26
C ILE A 514 14.71 -6.21 36.83
N ARG A 515 14.47 -6.01 35.52
CA ARG A 515 14.15 -4.69 34.95
C ARG A 515 12.78 -4.18 35.35
N ALA A 516 11.77 -5.05 35.44
CA ALA A 516 10.45 -4.68 35.94
C ALA A 516 10.51 -4.18 37.39
N GLU A 517 11.30 -4.83 38.24
CA GLU A 517 11.50 -4.41 39.62
C GLU A 517 12.23 -3.06 39.71
N GLU A 518 13.24 -2.85 38.86
CA GLU A 518 13.91 -1.56 38.77
C GLU A 518 12.95 -0.42 38.36
N CYS A 519 12.08 -0.65 37.39
CA CYS A 519 11.05 0.30 36.97
C CYS A 519 10.10 0.63 38.12
N ARG A 520 9.58 -0.39 38.80
CA ARG A 520 8.68 -0.21 39.96
C ARG A 520 9.34 0.59 41.08
N ARG A 521 10.60 0.27 41.42
CA ARG A 521 11.38 1.00 42.43
C ARG A 521 11.59 2.47 42.06
N LYS A 522 11.72 2.78 40.77
CA LYS A 522 11.89 4.15 40.25
C LYS A 522 10.55 4.86 39.97
N GLY A 523 9.41 4.22 40.22
CA GLY A 523 8.08 4.79 39.98
C GLY A 523 7.64 4.83 38.52
N PHE A 524 8.30 4.08 37.63
CA PHE A 524 7.96 4.00 36.22
C PHE A 524 7.05 2.81 35.91
N ALA A 525 6.21 2.96 34.88
CA ALA A 525 5.45 1.84 34.31
C ALA A 525 6.43 0.84 33.66
N VAL A 526 6.12 -0.46 33.75
CA VAL A 526 6.94 -1.51 33.13
C VAL A 526 6.64 -1.56 31.62
N PRO A 527 7.63 -1.35 30.74
CA PRO A 527 7.43 -1.43 29.29
C PRO A 527 6.97 -2.82 28.83
N ARG A 528 6.09 -2.87 27.83
CA ARG A 528 5.55 -4.14 27.29
C ARG A 528 6.54 -4.85 26.36
N ASP A 529 7.44 -4.10 25.76
CA ASP A 529 8.48 -4.49 24.81
C ASP A 529 9.85 -4.72 25.48
N LEU A 530 9.85 -4.90 26.81
CA LEU A 530 11.08 -5.06 27.59
C LEU A 530 11.89 -6.29 27.12
N GLY A 531 13.06 -6.02 26.52
CA GLY A 531 13.95 -7.03 25.97
C GLY A 531 13.82 -7.26 24.46
N ALA A 532 13.00 -6.47 23.75
CA ALA A 532 12.89 -6.53 22.28
C ALA A 532 14.19 -6.18 21.54
N ASN A 533 15.15 -5.57 22.23
CA ASN A 533 16.49 -5.21 21.77
C ASN A 533 17.54 -6.32 21.96
N ILE A 534 17.16 -7.51 22.43
CA ILE A 534 18.08 -8.62 22.71
C ILE A 534 17.73 -9.84 21.84
N ALA A 535 18.74 -10.44 21.21
CA ALA A 535 18.61 -11.65 20.40
C ALA A 535 19.67 -12.71 20.75
N PHE A 536 19.35 -13.98 20.50
CA PHE A 536 20.24 -15.11 20.76
C PHE A 536 20.38 -16.00 19.51
N MET A 537 21.55 -16.60 19.34
CA MET A 537 21.82 -17.76 18.49
C MET A 537 22.55 -18.81 19.33
N THR A 538 22.11 -20.07 19.30
CA THR A 538 22.79 -21.16 20.02
C THR A 538 23.06 -22.35 19.10
N ALA A 539 24.15 -23.08 19.36
CA ALA A 539 24.67 -24.07 18.43
C ALA A 539 23.86 -25.39 18.35
N CYS A 540 23.12 -25.75 19.40
CA CYS A 540 22.41 -27.04 19.45
C CYS A 540 21.10 -26.97 20.26
N GLU A 541 20.28 -28.02 20.17
CA GLU A 541 19.08 -28.23 20.96
C GLU A 541 19.40 -28.55 22.43
N TYR A 542 18.35 -28.61 23.25
CA TYR A 542 18.44 -28.81 24.69
C TYR A 542 19.02 -30.18 25.12
N ASP A 543 18.82 -31.24 24.34
CA ASP A 543 19.30 -32.61 24.60
C ASP A 543 20.52 -33.00 23.76
N GLU A 544 21.13 -32.02 23.10
CA GLU A 544 22.24 -32.22 22.18
C GLU A 544 23.57 -31.69 22.73
N TYR A 545 24.65 -32.28 22.21
CA TYR A 545 26.00 -31.78 22.39
C TYR A 545 26.34 -30.88 21.22
N SER A 546 27.00 -29.75 21.49
CA SER A 546 27.63 -28.99 20.42
C SER A 546 28.97 -29.63 20.09
N TRP A 547 29.20 -29.92 18.82
CA TRP A 547 30.39 -30.64 18.39
C TRP A 547 31.58 -29.69 18.15
N ALA A 548 32.63 -29.86 18.96
CA ALA A 548 33.92 -29.22 18.73
C ALA A 548 34.64 -29.90 17.55
N GLY A 549 35.23 -29.11 16.64
CA GLY A 549 35.95 -29.58 15.45
C GLY A 549 37.34 -28.98 15.34
N PHE A 550 38.00 -29.13 14.17
CA PHE A 550 39.25 -28.47 13.84
C PHE A 550 39.16 -27.87 12.42
N PRO A 551 39.41 -26.56 12.23
CA PRO A 551 39.91 -25.61 13.22
C PRO A 551 38.84 -24.99 14.15
N PHE A 552 37.54 -25.04 13.81
CA PHE A 552 36.43 -24.46 14.56
C PHE A 552 35.45 -25.52 15.06
N SER A 553 34.57 -25.16 16.00
CA SER A 553 33.37 -25.95 16.29
C SER A 553 32.45 -26.05 15.07
N LEU A 554 31.59 -27.08 15.02
CA LEU A 554 30.82 -27.41 13.82
C LEU A 554 29.90 -26.26 13.38
N TRP A 555 29.01 -25.81 14.26
CA TRP A 555 28.01 -24.79 13.91
C TRP A 555 28.61 -23.38 13.85
N LEU A 556 29.34 -22.96 14.89
CA LEU A 556 29.95 -21.62 14.90
C LEU A 556 31.04 -21.51 13.83
N GLY A 557 31.70 -22.61 13.45
CA GLY A 557 32.57 -22.67 12.27
C GLY A 557 31.85 -22.25 10.99
N TYR A 558 30.63 -22.75 10.74
CA TYR A 558 29.84 -22.33 9.58
C TYR A 558 29.33 -20.88 9.69
N VAL A 559 29.09 -20.35 10.90
CA VAL A 559 28.80 -18.92 11.08
C VAL A 559 30.04 -18.08 10.75
N ILE A 560 31.23 -18.50 11.21
CA ILE A 560 32.52 -17.81 11.00
C ILE A 560 32.89 -17.76 9.51
N THR A 561 32.73 -18.87 8.79
CA THR A 561 33.10 -18.98 7.37
C THR A 561 31.96 -18.62 6.43
N GLY A 562 30.73 -18.45 6.92
CA GLY A 562 29.55 -18.16 6.11
C GLY A 562 29.70 -16.87 5.30
N CYS A 563 30.35 -15.84 5.85
CA CYS A 563 30.60 -14.59 5.13
C CYS A 563 31.56 -14.73 3.92
N ASP A 564 32.19 -15.89 3.74
CA ASP A 564 33.03 -16.19 2.59
C ASP A 564 32.31 -17.10 1.56
N ASP A 565 31.05 -17.47 1.81
CA ASP A 565 30.16 -18.22 0.90
C ASP A 565 28.95 -17.35 0.52
N ALA A 566 28.78 -17.07 -0.77
CA ALA A 566 27.67 -16.27 -1.28
C ALA A 566 26.30 -16.90 -0.95
N ALA A 567 26.21 -18.21 -0.72
CA ALA A 567 24.97 -18.86 -0.29
C ALA A 567 24.50 -18.46 1.12
N ALA A 568 25.36 -17.82 1.91
CA ALA A 568 24.99 -17.26 3.21
C ALA A 568 24.46 -15.82 3.12
N ASP A 569 24.63 -15.14 1.98
CA ASP A 569 24.08 -13.80 1.70
C ASP A 569 22.74 -13.97 0.98
N ALA A 570 21.68 -14.26 1.74
CA ALA A 570 20.40 -14.70 1.18
C ALA A 570 19.75 -13.61 0.31
N ASN A 571 20.05 -12.35 0.59
CA ASN A 571 19.51 -11.19 -0.13
C ASN A 571 20.50 -10.58 -1.15
N GLY A 572 21.78 -11.00 -1.14
CA GLY A 572 22.81 -10.57 -2.08
C GLY A 572 23.20 -9.09 -1.96
N ASP A 573 22.99 -8.47 -0.80
CA ASP A 573 23.28 -7.05 -0.55
C ASP A 573 24.70 -6.81 -0.01
N GLY A 574 25.46 -7.89 0.23
CA GLY A 574 26.81 -7.86 0.77
C GLY A 574 26.86 -7.53 2.26
N GLU A 575 25.72 -7.43 2.94
CA GLU A 575 25.53 -7.20 4.37
C GLU A 575 25.00 -8.47 5.05
N PHE A 576 25.88 -9.42 5.35
CA PHE A 576 25.55 -10.67 6.02
C PHE A 576 24.93 -10.43 7.40
N GLN A 577 23.63 -10.68 7.52
CA GLN A 577 22.88 -10.54 8.77
C GLN A 577 23.04 -11.75 9.67
N PHE A 578 22.92 -11.53 10.99
CA PHE A 578 23.03 -12.63 11.97
C PHE A 578 21.99 -13.72 11.69
N GLY A 579 20.81 -13.36 11.20
CA GLY A 579 19.77 -14.30 10.78
C GLY A 579 20.17 -15.13 9.56
N GLU A 580 20.81 -14.54 8.56
CA GLU A 580 21.26 -15.23 7.35
C GLU A 580 22.37 -16.22 7.69
N LEU A 581 23.37 -15.77 8.46
CA LEU A 581 24.45 -16.62 8.95
C LEU A 581 23.92 -17.75 9.84
N HIS A 582 22.92 -17.49 10.68
CA HIS A 582 22.26 -18.53 11.46
C HIS A 582 21.60 -19.57 10.54
N ALA A 583 20.75 -19.15 9.59
CA ALA A 583 20.06 -20.07 8.69
C ALA A 583 21.02 -20.93 7.88
N TYR A 584 22.05 -20.30 7.31
CA TYR A 584 23.12 -20.97 6.58
C TYR A 584 23.84 -22.01 7.44
N ALA A 585 24.33 -21.60 8.61
CA ALA A 585 25.08 -22.46 9.50
C ALA A 585 24.24 -23.62 10.05
N SER A 586 22.97 -23.35 10.39
CA SER A 586 22.03 -24.37 10.88
C SER A 586 21.80 -25.46 9.83
N ALA A 587 21.60 -25.10 8.57
CA ALA A 587 21.41 -26.07 7.48
C ALA A 587 22.65 -26.93 7.23
N ARG A 588 23.83 -26.32 7.21
CA ARG A 588 25.10 -27.04 6.97
C ARG A 588 25.49 -27.93 8.15
N ALA A 589 25.37 -27.42 9.38
CA ALA A 589 25.67 -28.18 10.58
C ALA A 589 24.74 -29.40 10.74
N LEU A 590 23.45 -29.25 10.43
CA LEU A 590 22.49 -30.35 10.46
C LEU A 590 22.79 -31.41 9.38
N ALA A 591 23.25 -30.98 8.20
CA ALA A 591 23.64 -31.90 7.12
C ALA A 591 24.87 -32.73 7.50
N ASP A 592 25.84 -32.14 8.19
CA ASP A 592 27.05 -32.83 8.66
C ASP A 592 26.79 -33.67 9.91
N ASN A 593 25.87 -33.24 10.77
CA ASN A 593 25.50 -33.95 11.98
C ASN A 593 24.01 -33.76 12.32
N ALA A 594 23.26 -34.84 12.18
CA ALA A 594 21.82 -34.88 12.49
C ALA A 594 21.47 -34.65 13.97
N SER A 595 22.46 -34.45 14.86
CA SER A 595 22.28 -34.09 16.27
C SER A 595 22.87 -32.71 16.61
N GLN A 596 22.87 -31.80 15.63
CA GLN A 596 23.31 -30.41 15.79
C GLN A 596 22.22 -29.46 15.25
N HIS A 597 21.19 -29.23 16.06
CA HIS A 597 20.05 -28.38 15.72
C HIS A 597 20.18 -27.02 16.40
N ALA A 598 20.80 -26.07 15.70
CA ALA A 598 20.95 -24.72 16.22
C ALA A 598 19.61 -23.98 16.40
N GLN A 599 19.59 -23.05 17.34
CA GLN A 599 18.39 -22.36 17.83
C GLN A 599 18.57 -20.83 17.82
N TYR A 600 17.48 -20.06 17.83
CA TYR A 600 17.48 -18.60 17.82
C TYR A 600 16.43 -17.96 18.73
N TYR A 601 16.65 -16.75 19.23
CA TYR A 601 15.62 -15.95 19.91
C TYR A 601 15.59 -14.55 19.29
N ASN A 602 14.39 -14.03 19.04
CA ASN A 602 14.14 -12.73 18.41
C ASN A 602 14.64 -12.67 16.94
N TRP A 603 14.04 -13.51 16.10
CA TRP A 603 14.34 -13.61 14.66
C TRP A 603 14.27 -12.28 13.90
N PRO A 604 13.25 -11.42 14.08
CA PRO A 604 13.20 -10.14 13.38
C PRO A 604 14.43 -9.26 13.67
N LEU A 605 14.94 -9.31 14.91
CA LEU A 605 16.15 -8.58 15.25
C LEU A 605 17.40 -9.20 14.61
N LEU A 606 17.49 -10.53 14.52
CA LEU A 606 18.61 -11.21 13.83
C LEU A 606 18.62 -10.93 12.32
N GLN A 607 17.46 -10.83 11.68
CA GLN A 607 17.33 -10.44 10.27
C GLN A 607 17.69 -8.97 10.03
N ALA A 608 17.50 -8.12 11.05
CA ALA A 608 17.72 -6.69 10.93
C ALA A 608 19.17 -6.25 11.23
N LEU A 609 19.95 -7.09 11.91
CA LEU A 609 21.30 -6.76 12.37
C LEU A 609 22.37 -7.41 11.48
N ALA A 610 23.10 -6.60 10.72
CA ALA A 610 24.26 -7.05 9.94
C ALA A 610 25.45 -7.41 10.84
N ALA A 611 25.96 -8.64 10.72
CA ALA A 611 27.16 -9.10 11.41
C ALA A 611 28.44 -8.55 10.74
N ARG A 612 28.51 -8.67 9.41
CA ARG A 612 29.67 -8.29 8.58
C ARG A 612 29.23 -7.84 7.19
N ARG A 613 29.92 -6.84 6.63
CA ARG A 613 29.85 -6.41 5.24
C ARG A 613 31.05 -6.94 4.46
N VAL A 614 30.82 -7.46 3.27
CA VAL A 614 31.89 -7.86 2.32
C VAL A 614 31.90 -6.90 1.13
N ALA A 615 33.05 -6.27 0.86
CA ALA A 615 33.22 -5.38 -0.30
C ALA A 615 33.32 -6.23 -1.58
N GLY A 616 32.60 -5.82 -2.62
CA GLY A 616 32.47 -6.60 -3.87
C GLY A 616 31.18 -7.42 -3.98
N ASN A 617 30.37 -7.47 -2.93
CA ASN A 617 29.00 -8.01 -2.93
C ASN A 617 27.90 -6.92 -2.80
N ALA A 618 28.24 -5.64 -2.98
CA ALA A 618 27.22 -4.60 -3.16
C ALA A 618 26.60 -4.75 -4.56
N PRO A 619 25.29 -4.48 -4.71
CA PRO A 619 24.38 -5.34 -5.45
C PRO A 619 24.66 -5.35 -6.95
N THR A 620 24.94 -6.53 -7.51
CA THR A 620 24.32 -6.92 -8.78
C THR A 620 23.08 -7.71 -8.42
N SER A 621 21.99 -6.99 -8.25
CA SER A 621 20.61 -7.42 -8.07
C SER A 621 20.28 -8.92 -8.18
N ALA A 622 19.54 -9.40 -7.18
CA ALA A 622 18.83 -10.67 -7.22
C ALA A 622 18.06 -10.84 -8.54
N SER A 623 18.17 -12.05 -9.10
CA SER A 623 17.90 -12.41 -10.49
C SER A 623 18.89 -11.74 -11.44
N GLY A 624 19.86 -12.49 -11.96
CA GLY A 624 20.82 -12.03 -12.97
C GLY A 624 20.18 -11.58 -14.30
N HIS A 625 18.90 -11.24 -14.33
CA HIS A 625 18.18 -10.74 -15.50
C HIS A 625 18.26 -9.21 -15.54
N ILE A 626 18.87 -8.68 -16.60
CA ILE A 626 19.01 -7.25 -16.86
C ILE A 626 18.05 -6.91 -18.02
N PRO A 627 17.05 -6.04 -17.81
CA PRO A 627 16.11 -5.69 -18.86
C PRO A 627 16.67 -4.60 -19.78
N LEU A 628 16.29 -4.64 -21.06
CA LEU A 628 16.56 -3.60 -22.05
C LEU A 628 15.33 -3.43 -22.98
N SER A 629 15.29 -2.32 -23.70
CA SER A 629 14.38 -2.04 -24.81
C SER A 629 15.15 -1.65 -26.08
N GLY A 630 14.53 -1.85 -27.23
CA GLY A 630 15.05 -1.51 -28.56
C GLY A 630 14.21 -2.16 -29.65
N ASP A 631 14.26 -1.67 -30.90
CA ASP A 631 13.57 -2.32 -32.03
C ASP A 631 14.46 -3.44 -32.59
N TYR A 632 14.23 -4.69 -32.20
CA TYR A 632 15.03 -5.84 -32.62
C TYR A 632 14.40 -6.57 -33.83
N ASP A 633 13.23 -6.22 -34.33
CA ASP A 633 12.70 -6.84 -35.56
C ASP A 633 12.42 -5.89 -36.72
N GLY A 634 12.76 -4.61 -36.54
CA GLY A 634 12.73 -3.56 -37.56
C GLY A 634 11.32 -3.11 -37.90
N ASP A 635 10.35 -3.32 -36.99
CA ASP A 635 8.95 -2.92 -37.19
C ASP A 635 8.64 -1.51 -36.70
N GLY A 636 9.63 -0.83 -36.11
CA GLY A 636 9.55 0.52 -35.56
C GLY A 636 9.00 0.58 -34.13
N LEU A 637 8.72 -0.56 -33.49
CA LEU A 637 8.30 -0.65 -32.09
C LEU A 637 9.47 -1.06 -31.21
N ALA A 638 9.50 -0.58 -29.97
CA ALA A 638 10.37 -1.12 -28.96
C ALA A 638 9.95 -2.55 -28.57
N ASP A 639 10.90 -3.47 -28.60
CA ASP A 639 10.78 -4.83 -28.09
C ASP A 639 11.27 -4.95 -26.65
N MET A 640 10.81 -5.99 -25.97
CA MET A 640 11.28 -6.35 -24.63
C MET A 640 12.48 -7.31 -24.73
N ALA A 641 13.63 -6.89 -24.21
CA ALA A 641 14.83 -7.71 -24.11
C ALA A 641 15.18 -7.99 -22.63
N VAL A 642 15.61 -9.23 -22.35
CA VAL A 642 16.14 -9.63 -21.04
C VAL A 642 17.44 -10.40 -21.26
N PHE A 643 18.50 -9.93 -20.63
CA PHE A 643 19.81 -10.57 -20.63
C PHE A 643 20.07 -11.28 -19.31
N ASN A 644 20.41 -12.56 -19.37
CA ASN A 644 20.80 -13.32 -18.19
C ASN A 644 22.31 -13.24 -17.98
N HIS A 645 22.73 -12.46 -16.99
CA HIS A 645 24.10 -12.22 -16.56
C HIS A 645 24.86 -13.49 -16.15
N SER A 646 24.17 -14.52 -15.64
CA SER A 646 24.82 -15.74 -15.17
C SER A 646 25.32 -16.65 -16.30
N ASN A 647 24.69 -16.58 -17.49
CA ASN A 647 24.98 -17.47 -18.62
C ASN A 647 25.10 -16.73 -19.98
N SER A 648 25.01 -15.40 -19.95
CA SER A 648 25.09 -14.48 -21.09
C SER A 648 24.07 -14.73 -22.19
N THR A 649 22.88 -15.27 -21.85
CA THR A 649 21.81 -15.50 -22.84
C THR A 649 20.89 -14.32 -22.99
N TRP A 650 20.54 -14.01 -24.24
CA TRP A 650 19.54 -13.00 -24.59
C TRP A 650 18.19 -13.64 -24.89
N HIS A 651 17.15 -13.02 -24.34
CA HIS A 651 15.76 -13.29 -24.65
C HIS A 651 15.17 -12.00 -25.20
N VAL A 652 14.64 -12.01 -26.42
CA VAL A 652 14.03 -10.83 -27.06
C VAL A 652 12.67 -11.18 -27.66
N ARG A 653 11.67 -10.32 -27.44
CA ARG A 653 10.31 -10.49 -27.97
C ARG A 653 9.59 -9.15 -28.17
N THR A 654 8.67 -9.16 -29.11
CA THR A 654 7.66 -8.11 -29.27
C THR A 654 6.68 -8.07 -28.10
N VAL A 655 6.02 -6.93 -27.91
CA VAL A 655 4.88 -6.77 -26.98
C VAL A 655 3.75 -7.75 -27.30
N ALA A 656 3.54 -8.07 -28.58
CA ALA A 656 2.57 -9.06 -29.04
C ALA A 656 2.96 -10.52 -28.72
N GLY A 657 4.16 -10.75 -28.16
CA GLY A 657 4.64 -12.06 -27.72
C GLY A 657 5.35 -12.89 -28.80
N LYS A 658 5.62 -12.33 -29.99
CA LYS A 658 6.50 -12.97 -31.00
C LYS A 658 7.94 -12.95 -30.47
N ALA A 659 8.52 -14.15 -30.28
CA ALA A 659 9.93 -14.28 -29.93
C ALA A 659 10.81 -13.96 -31.15
N ILE A 660 11.81 -13.09 -30.95
CA ILE A 660 12.79 -12.68 -31.97
C ILE A 660 14.05 -13.54 -31.82
N THR A 661 14.53 -13.69 -30.59
CA THR A 661 15.62 -14.62 -30.23
C THR A 661 15.29 -15.31 -28.91
N SER A 662 15.60 -16.61 -28.82
CA SER A 662 15.48 -17.39 -27.59
C SER A 662 16.81 -18.08 -27.28
N SER A 663 17.45 -17.67 -26.18
CA SER A 663 18.59 -18.36 -25.54
C SER A 663 19.92 -18.42 -26.29
N ASN A 664 20.19 -17.46 -27.19
CA ASN A 664 21.52 -17.36 -27.81
C ASN A 664 22.50 -16.70 -26.83
N ALA A 665 23.48 -17.47 -26.34
CA ALA A 665 24.57 -16.93 -25.54
C ALA A 665 25.43 -15.97 -26.39
N TRP A 666 25.67 -14.77 -25.89
CA TRP A 666 26.53 -13.77 -26.53
C TRP A 666 27.27 -12.92 -25.49
N GLY A 667 28.60 -12.88 -25.62
CA GLY A 667 29.50 -12.34 -24.59
C GLY A 667 29.96 -13.41 -23.57
N PRO A 668 31.04 -13.14 -22.83
CA PRO A 668 31.49 -14.01 -21.73
C PRO A 668 30.55 -13.91 -20.52
N ALA A 669 30.58 -14.90 -19.63
CA ALA A 669 29.84 -14.88 -18.37
C ALA A 669 30.27 -13.66 -17.52
N GLY A 670 29.31 -12.96 -16.93
CA GLY A 670 29.57 -11.73 -16.16
C GLY A 670 29.69 -10.45 -16.99
N ALA A 671 29.43 -10.50 -18.31
CA ALA A 671 29.28 -9.29 -19.11
C ALA A 671 27.97 -8.55 -18.78
N ALA A 672 27.93 -7.24 -18.95
CA ALA A 672 26.72 -6.42 -18.90
C ALA A 672 26.18 -6.23 -20.34
N PRO A 673 24.86 -6.31 -20.55
CA PRO A 673 24.26 -6.03 -21.86
C PRO A 673 24.23 -4.52 -22.11
N VAL A 674 24.23 -4.14 -23.38
CA VAL A 674 24.04 -2.76 -23.83
C VAL A 674 23.10 -2.78 -25.03
N SER A 675 22.20 -1.80 -25.15
CA SER A 675 21.31 -1.65 -26.31
C SER A 675 21.91 -0.64 -27.30
N GLY A 676 21.68 -0.83 -28.59
CA GLY A 676 22.09 0.09 -29.64
C GLY A 676 22.10 -0.55 -31.03
N ASP A 677 21.98 0.27 -32.08
CA ASP A 677 22.14 -0.11 -33.49
C ASP A 677 23.56 0.23 -33.94
N PHE A 678 24.49 -0.72 -33.85
CA PHE A 678 25.91 -0.49 -34.10
C PHE A 678 26.29 -0.68 -35.57
N ASP A 679 25.33 -0.90 -36.47
CA ASP A 679 25.63 -1.04 -37.89
C ASP A 679 24.80 -0.16 -38.85
N GLY A 680 23.87 0.61 -38.28
CA GLY A 680 23.09 1.66 -38.93
C GLY A 680 21.93 1.13 -39.76
N ASP A 681 21.47 -0.10 -39.50
CA ASP A 681 20.35 -0.71 -40.20
C ASP A 681 18.97 -0.39 -39.56
N ARG A 682 18.98 0.38 -38.48
CA ARG A 682 17.86 0.78 -37.61
C ARG A 682 17.29 -0.33 -36.76
N VAL A 683 18.03 -1.42 -36.57
CA VAL A 683 17.66 -2.52 -35.70
C VAL A 683 18.66 -2.61 -34.56
N ALA A 684 18.16 -2.81 -33.35
CA ALA A 684 18.99 -2.99 -32.17
C ALA A 684 19.80 -4.30 -32.25
N ASP A 685 21.09 -4.22 -31.92
CA ASP A 685 22.02 -5.32 -31.96
C ASP A 685 22.18 -6.02 -30.60
N GLN A 686 22.82 -7.19 -30.60
CA GLN A 686 23.23 -7.87 -29.37
C GLN A 686 24.63 -7.42 -28.95
N ALA A 687 24.71 -6.46 -28.02
CA ALA A 687 25.96 -5.91 -27.51
C ALA A 687 26.19 -6.24 -26.02
N ALA A 688 27.40 -6.70 -25.69
CA ALA A 688 27.82 -6.99 -24.33
C ALA A 688 29.18 -6.35 -24.02
N TYR A 689 29.29 -5.73 -22.85
CA TYR A 689 30.48 -5.05 -22.32
C TYR A 689 30.94 -5.75 -21.04
N VAL A 690 32.26 -5.91 -20.86
CA VAL A 690 32.85 -6.48 -19.63
C VAL A 690 33.50 -5.35 -18.83
N PRO A 691 32.86 -4.82 -17.77
CA PRO A 691 33.35 -3.63 -17.07
C PRO A 691 34.73 -3.82 -16.42
N ALA A 692 35.04 -5.02 -15.96
CA ALA A 692 36.32 -5.32 -15.31
C ALA A 692 37.52 -5.21 -16.27
N ASP A 693 37.32 -5.47 -17.56
CA ASP A 693 38.40 -5.54 -18.55
C ASP A 693 38.27 -4.48 -19.65
N GLY A 694 37.11 -3.84 -19.76
CA GLY A 694 36.77 -2.89 -20.80
C GLY A 694 36.59 -3.54 -22.17
N ILE A 695 35.98 -4.73 -22.24
CA ILE A 695 35.92 -5.52 -23.48
C ILE A 695 34.51 -5.54 -24.07
N TRP A 696 34.40 -5.24 -25.37
CA TRP A 696 33.14 -5.24 -26.14
C TRP A 696 32.98 -6.46 -27.05
N TYR A 697 31.74 -6.96 -27.12
CA TYR A 697 31.28 -8.03 -28.01
C TYR A 697 29.94 -7.62 -28.63
N ILE A 698 29.90 -7.45 -29.95
CA ILE A 698 28.73 -6.94 -30.67
C ILE A 698 28.50 -7.78 -31.92
N LYS A 699 27.26 -8.21 -32.12
CA LYS A 699 26.80 -8.79 -33.38
C LYS A 699 25.43 -8.24 -33.72
N SER A 700 25.19 -8.14 -35.02
CA SER A 700 23.86 -7.92 -35.54
C SER A 700 22.96 -9.12 -35.32
N LEU A 701 21.65 -8.87 -35.30
CA LEU A 701 20.64 -9.92 -35.14
C LEU A 701 20.62 -10.92 -36.30
N ASP A 702 21.07 -10.51 -37.48
CA ASP A 702 21.29 -11.42 -38.61
C ASP A 702 22.48 -12.38 -38.41
N GLY A 703 23.24 -12.18 -37.33
CA GLY A 703 24.40 -12.96 -36.92
C GLY A 703 25.74 -12.41 -37.40
N ARG A 704 25.76 -11.28 -38.11
CA ARG A 704 27.00 -10.62 -38.54
C ARG A 704 27.77 -10.11 -37.33
N LEU A 705 29.03 -10.53 -37.23
CA LEU A 705 29.95 -10.04 -36.20
C LEU A 705 30.37 -8.60 -36.49
N LEU A 706 30.04 -7.68 -35.59
CA LEU A 706 30.40 -6.25 -35.70
C LEU A 706 31.66 -5.95 -34.89
N CYS A 707 31.74 -6.49 -33.68
CA CYS A 707 32.86 -6.28 -32.77
C CYS A 707 33.15 -7.55 -31.96
N TRP A 708 34.42 -7.97 -31.92
CA TRP A 708 34.85 -9.12 -31.12
C TRP A 708 36.05 -8.77 -30.28
N ASN A 709 35.90 -8.93 -28.96
CA ASN A 709 36.99 -8.81 -28.00
C ASN A 709 37.76 -7.47 -28.16
N ARG A 710 37.02 -6.39 -28.40
CA ARG A 710 37.60 -5.05 -28.57
C ARG A 710 37.77 -4.45 -27.19
N GLN A 711 39.03 -4.19 -26.82
CA GLN A 711 39.32 -3.46 -25.60
C GLN A 711 39.09 -1.95 -25.83
N TRP A 712 38.09 -1.40 -25.16
CA TRP A 712 37.73 0.01 -25.15
C TRP A 712 37.02 0.33 -23.82
N GLY A 713 37.75 0.95 -22.89
CA GLY A 713 37.34 1.12 -21.49
C GLY A 713 38.23 0.36 -20.50
N GLY A 714 37.71 0.07 -19.32
CA GLY A 714 38.41 -0.66 -18.25
C GLY A 714 37.70 -0.55 -16.89
N PRO A 715 38.35 -1.01 -15.79
CA PRO A 715 37.81 -0.82 -14.44
C PRO A 715 37.46 0.65 -14.16
N GLY A 716 36.24 0.92 -13.71
CA GLY A 716 35.75 2.27 -13.43
C GLY A 716 35.05 2.96 -14.60
N PHE A 717 34.99 2.32 -15.77
CA PHE A 717 34.27 2.83 -16.94
C PHE A 717 32.87 2.20 -17.07
N GLU A 718 31.91 3.02 -17.47
CA GLU A 718 30.55 2.62 -17.83
C GLU A 718 30.35 2.68 -19.35
N ALA A 719 29.62 1.71 -19.93
CA ALA A 719 29.30 1.66 -21.35
C ALA A 719 28.07 2.52 -21.67
N VAL A 720 28.20 3.46 -22.61
CA VAL A 720 27.21 4.51 -22.89
C VAL A 720 27.12 4.82 -24.39
N PRO A 721 26.77 3.83 -25.23
CA PRO A 721 26.74 3.99 -26.68
C PRO A 721 25.71 5.02 -27.14
N GLY A 722 25.89 5.47 -28.37
CA GLY A 722 25.02 6.41 -29.06
C GLY A 722 25.68 6.87 -30.36
N ASP A 723 24.91 7.35 -31.33
CA ASP A 723 25.44 7.92 -32.58
C ASP A 723 26.04 9.32 -32.33
N PHE A 724 27.31 9.42 -31.97
CA PHE A 724 27.95 10.70 -31.62
C PHE A 724 28.51 11.44 -32.84
N ASP A 725 28.51 10.85 -34.04
CA ASP A 725 29.01 11.47 -35.27
C ASP A 725 27.98 11.63 -36.41
N GLY A 726 26.75 11.18 -36.15
CA GLY A 726 25.56 11.34 -36.99
C GLY A 726 25.57 10.51 -38.26
N ASP A 727 26.29 9.39 -38.28
CA ASP A 727 26.33 8.48 -39.42
C ASP A 727 25.17 7.48 -39.44
N GLY A 728 24.38 7.46 -38.37
CA GLY A 728 23.21 6.61 -38.17
C GLY A 728 23.51 5.29 -37.43
N ALA A 729 24.75 5.03 -37.03
CA ALA A 729 25.13 3.89 -36.20
C ALA A 729 25.62 4.36 -34.81
N ASP A 730 25.30 3.59 -33.78
CA ASP A 730 25.77 3.83 -32.43
C ASP A 730 27.27 3.52 -32.29
N ASP A 731 27.99 4.43 -31.65
CA ASP A 731 29.43 4.34 -31.42
C ASP A 731 29.78 3.56 -30.14
N LEU A 732 31.01 3.02 -30.09
CA LEU A 732 31.56 2.47 -28.84
C LEU A 732 31.99 3.62 -27.92
N ALA A 733 31.10 3.99 -27.01
CA ALA A 733 31.34 5.03 -26.03
C ALA A 733 31.43 4.47 -24.60
N VAL A 734 32.41 4.97 -23.85
CA VAL A 734 32.56 4.70 -22.41
C VAL A 734 32.80 6.00 -21.62
N TYR A 735 32.26 6.04 -20.40
CA TYR A 735 32.41 7.15 -19.45
C TYR A 735 33.23 6.70 -18.23
N ASP A 736 34.33 7.40 -17.94
CA ASP A 736 35.12 7.16 -16.73
C ASP A 736 34.46 7.81 -15.51
N THR A 737 33.81 6.99 -14.68
CA THR A 737 33.09 7.45 -13.48
C THR A 737 34.00 8.10 -12.43
N GLY A 738 35.32 7.88 -12.51
CA GLY A 738 36.31 8.45 -11.59
C GLY A 738 36.84 9.82 -12.02
N SER A 739 36.80 10.16 -13.31
CA SER A 739 37.34 11.43 -13.83
C SER A 739 36.29 12.32 -14.51
N GLY A 740 35.20 11.72 -15.02
CA GLY A 740 34.23 12.39 -15.87
C GLY A 740 34.63 12.45 -17.36
N GLY A 741 35.63 11.67 -17.77
CA GLY A 741 36.12 11.63 -19.16
C GLY A 741 35.28 10.71 -20.05
N TRP A 742 34.91 11.20 -21.24
CA TRP A 742 34.24 10.43 -22.29
C TRP A 742 35.25 9.94 -23.34
N PHE A 743 35.11 8.67 -23.75
CA PHE A 743 35.97 8.04 -24.75
C PHE A 743 35.10 7.34 -25.79
N ILE A 744 35.17 7.82 -27.03
CA ILE A 744 34.24 7.43 -28.09
C ILE A 744 35.01 7.00 -29.32
N TRP A 745 34.62 5.85 -29.86
CA TRP A 745 35.24 5.23 -31.02
C TRP A 745 34.16 4.81 -32.03
N PHE A 746 34.28 5.27 -33.27
CA PHE A 746 33.31 4.90 -34.30
C PHE A 746 33.47 3.46 -34.74
N ILE A 747 32.36 2.78 -34.96
CA ILE A 747 32.32 1.37 -35.34
C ILE A 747 32.21 1.16 -36.85
N THR A 748 31.63 2.11 -37.57
CA THR A 748 31.33 2.09 -39.01
C THR A 748 32.40 2.87 -39.80
N GLY A 749 33.11 2.19 -40.73
CA GLY A 749 34.02 2.83 -41.69
C GLY A 749 35.46 2.30 -41.71
N ALA A 750 36.13 2.49 -42.86
CA ALA A 750 37.48 1.98 -43.11
C ALA A 750 38.56 2.84 -42.40
N GLY A 751 38.67 2.74 -41.08
CA GLY A 751 39.73 3.45 -40.34
C GLY A 751 39.80 3.24 -38.84
N GLY A 752 38.67 3.09 -38.14
CA GLY A 752 38.65 2.92 -36.68
C GLY A 752 39.40 4.02 -35.93
N ASP A 753 39.03 5.27 -36.17
CA ASP A 753 39.63 6.46 -35.55
C ASP A 753 38.85 6.87 -34.29
N THR A 754 39.49 7.63 -33.42
CA THR A 754 38.88 8.06 -32.14
C THR A 754 38.04 9.33 -32.35
N ILE A 755 36.75 9.31 -31.99
CA ILE A 755 35.86 10.47 -32.03
C ILE A 755 36.20 11.44 -30.88
N ALA A 756 36.39 10.88 -29.69
CA ALA A 756 36.72 11.62 -28.47
C ALA A 756 37.66 10.81 -27.58
N TRP A 757 38.66 11.48 -27.01
CA TRP A 757 39.61 10.89 -26.07
C TRP A 757 39.71 11.78 -24.84
N ASP A 758 39.18 11.30 -23.71
CA ASP A 758 39.18 12.04 -22.45
C ASP A 758 38.48 13.41 -22.57
N GLU A 759 37.37 13.45 -23.31
CA GLU A 759 36.56 14.68 -23.39
C GLU A 759 35.83 14.84 -22.07
N THR A 760 36.29 15.76 -21.23
CA THR A 760 35.79 15.88 -19.85
C THR A 760 34.44 16.60 -19.83
N TRP A 761 33.38 15.86 -19.47
CA TRP A 761 32.04 16.41 -19.26
C TRP A 761 31.33 15.62 -18.15
N GLY A 762 31.27 16.21 -16.96
CA GLY A 762 30.83 15.54 -15.73
C GLY A 762 31.92 15.46 -14.67
N GLY A 763 31.94 14.38 -13.90
CA GLY A 763 32.92 14.14 -12.83
C GLY A 763 32.54 12.98 -11.89
N PRO A 764 33.31 12.76 -10.83
CA PRO A 764 32.97 11.78 -9.79
C PRO A 764 31.57 12.01 -9.22
N GLY A 765 30.76 10.96 -9.17
CA GLY A 765 29.38 11.01 -8.65
C GLY A 765 28.33 11.52 -9.65
N PHE A 766 28.71 11.66 -10.92
CA PHE A 766 27.76 11.89 -12.01
C PHE A 766 27.44 10.58 -12.72
N VAL A 767 26.18 10.40 -13.10
CA VAL A 767 25.69 9.27 -13.90
C VAL A 767 25.54 9.72 -15.36
N PRO A 768 26.14 9.02 -16.33
CA PRO A 768 26.00 9.37 -17.74
C PRO A 768 24.62 8.96 -18.28
N ALA A 769 24.07 9.77 -19.20
CA ALA A 769 22.74 9.58 -19.75
C ALA A 769 22.64 10.14 -21.19
N PRO A 770 23.48 9.66 -22.14
CA PRO A 770 23.52 10.21 -23.50
C PRO A 770 22.19 10.06 -24.23
N GLY A 771 21.97 10.91 -25.23
CA GLY A 771 20.78 10.93 -26.09
C GLY A 771 20.78 12.18 -26.96
N ASP A 772 19.92 12.24 -27.98
CA ASP A 772 19.78 13.42 -28.85
C ASP A 772 18.78 14.41 -28.22
N TYR A 773 19.26 15.32 -27.37
CA TYR A 773 18.38 16.24 -26.61
C TYR A 773 17.97 17.48 -27.42
N ASN A 774 18.46 17.65 -28.65
CA ASN A 774 18.14 18.78 -29.52
C ASN A 774 17.58 18.38 -30.89
N ALA A 775 17.26 17.09 -31.09
CA ALA A 775 16.72 16.49 -32.30
C ALA A 775 17.57 16.79 -33.54
N ASP A 776 18.89 16.81 -33.39
CA ASP A 776 19.82 17.20 -34.44
C ASP A 776 20.45 16.01 -35.19
N GLY A 777 20.11 14.79 -34.73
CA GLY A 777 20.54 13.49 -35.22
C GLY A 777 21.85 13.00 -34.62
N TRP A 778 22.39 13.67 -33.60
CA TRP A 778 23.61 13.28 -32.90
C TRP A 778 23.31 13.07 -31.41
N SER A 779 23.90 12.03 -30.81
CA SER A 779 23.89 11.85 -29.37
C SER A 779 24.70 12.95 -28.69
N ASP A 780 24.10 13.56 -27.67
CA ASP A 780 24.70 14.59 -26.84
C ASP A 780 25.32 14.01 -25.56
N TYR A 781 26.27 14.74 -25.00
CA TYR A 781 26.97 14.40 -23.78
C TYR A 781 26.10 14.88 -22.62
N ALA A 782 25.44 13.94 -21.96
CA ALA A 782 24.52 14.24 -20.87
C ALA A 782 24.94 13.49 -19.61
N VAL A 783 24.92 14.22 -18.49
CA VAL A 783 25.24 13.68 -17.16
C VAL A 783 24.28 14.23 -16.11
N TYR A 784 23.97 13.37 -15.13
CA TYR A 784 23.14 13.67 -13.99
C TYR A 784 23.97 13.67 -12.70
N GLY A 785 24.03 14.81 -12.01
CA GLY A 785 24.67 14.92 -10.71
C GLY A 785 23.75 14.42 -9.61
N GLU A 786 24.06 13.25 -9.02
CA GLU A 786 23.24 12.66 -7.96
C GLU A 786 23.21 13.53 -6.69
N ASP A 787 24.25 14.32 -6.46
CA ASP A 787 24.32 15.31 -5.39
C ASP A 787 23.53 16.58 -5.74
N GLY A 788 22.23 16.54 -5.46
CA GLY A 788 21.31 17.67 -5.64
C GLY A 788 20.41 17.59 -6.87
N GLY A 789 20.65 16.61 -7.76
CA GLY A 789 19.78 16.27 -8.89
C GLY A 789 19.81 17.30 -10.01
N ALA A 790 20.99 17.50 -10.62
CA ALA A 790 21.20 18.50 -11.67
C ALA A 790 21.67 17.88 -12.99
N TRP A 791 21.05 18.29 -14.08
CA TRP A 791 21.37 17.87 -15.45
C TRP A 791 22.33 18.83 -16.14
N TYR A 792 23.27 18.26 -16.90
CA TYR A 792 24.21 18.98 -17.75
C TYR A 792 24.27 18.29 -19.10
N VAL A 793 23.93 19.02 -20.17
CA VAL A 793 23.82 18.48 -21.52
C VAL A 793 24.62 19.36 -22.48
N TRP A 794 25.49 18.73 -23.27
CA TRP A 794 26.34 19.40 -24.24
C TRP A 794 26.38 18.64 -25.56
N SER A 795 26.02 19.34 -26.63
CA SER A 795 26.14 18.81 -27.98
C SER A 795 27.51 19.11 -28.54
N ARG A 796 28.22 18.11 -29.06
CA ARG A 796 29.53 18.29 -29.70
C ARG A 796 29.44 18.85 -31.11
N ARG A 797 28.25 18.87 -31.70
CA ARG A 797 28.05 19.26 -33.10
C ARG A 797 28.39 20.73 -33.33
N GLN A 798 28.82 21.06 -34.56
CA GLN A 798 29.12 22.42 -35.03
C GLN A 798 30.04 23.27 -34.12
N GLY A 799 30.97 22.64 -33.39
CA GLY A 799 31.92 23.35 -32.53
C GLY A 799 31.54 23.45 -31.05
N GLY A 800 30.50 22.71 -30.62
CA GLY A 800 30.13 22.57 -29.22
C GLY A 800 29.05 23.57 -28.77
N GLN A 801 27.93 23.07 -28.28
CA GLN A 801 26.83 23.86 -27.73
C GLN A 801 26.36 23.30 -26.39
N ILE A 802 26.36 24.12 -25.33
CA ILE A 802 25.73 23.75 -24.06
C ILE A 802 24.22 23.86 -24.23
N LEU A 803 23.53 22.73 -24.08
CA LEU A 803 22.08 22.60 -24.18
C LEU A 803 21.42 22.79 -22.81
N ALA A 804 22.02 22.24 -21.75
CA ALA A 804 21.60 22.44 -20.37
C ALA A 804 22.80 22.59 -19.43
N TRP A 805 22.68 23.47 -18.43
CA TRP A 805 23.73 23.68 -17.42
C TRP A 805 23.12 23.79 -16.02
N GLY A 806 23.29 22.74 -15.22
CA GLY A 806 22.84 22.71 -13.83
C GLY A 806 21.32 22.80 -13.69
N VAL A 807 20.57 22.19 -14.62
CA VAL A 807 19.11 22.16 -14.56
C VAL A 807 18.70 21.22 -13.44
N SER A 808 18.20 21.78 -12.33
CA SER A 808 17.77 20.99 -11.18
C SER A 808 16.44 20.29 -11.46
N TRP A 809 16.50 19.01 -11.79
CA TRP A 809 15.34 18.20 -12.17
C TRP A 809 15.49 16.76 -11.67
N GLY A 810 14.49 16.26 -10.94
CA GLY A 810 14.43 14.87 -10.48
C GLY A 810 15.14 14.54 -9.16
N GLY A 811 15.75 15.50 -8.44
CA GLY A 811 16.11 15.38 -7.02
C GLY A 811 17.40 14.60 -6.70
N GLY A 812 18.01 14.87 -5.54
CA GLY A 812 19.32 14.32 -5.18
C GLY A 812 19.28 13.04 -4.31
N GLY A 813 20.34 12.23 -4.40
CA GLY A 813 20.61 11.04 -3.59
C GLY A 813 21.21 9.92 -4.45
N ALA A 814 22.44 9.51 -4.11
CA ALA A 814 23.16 8.47 -4.86
C ALA A 814 22.37 7.17 -5.00
N GLY A 815 22.16 6.72 -6.24
CA GLY A 815 21.39 5.53 -6.61
C GLY A 815 19.88 5.61 -6.31
N ALA A 816 19.34 6.73 -5.83
CA ALA A 816 17.92 6.86 -5.50
C ALA A 816 17.07 7.37 -6.67
N PHE A 817 17.69 8.08 -7.61
CA PHE A 817 17.08 8.72 -8.77
C PHE A 817 17.91 8.38 -10.00
N VAL A 818 17.37 7.53 -10.86
CA VAL A 818 18.07 6.96 -12.00
C VAL A 818 17.68 7.73 -13.27
N PRO A 819 18.64 8.31 -14.03
CA PRO A 819 18.35 8.93 -15.31
C PRO A 819 17.95 7.87 -16.33
N VAL A 820 16.83 8.10 -17.02
CA VAL A 820 16.24 7.20 -18.02
C VAL A 820 15.72 8.00 -19.23
N PRO A 821 16.61 8.74 -19.92
CA PRO A 821 16.20 9.65 -20.99
C PRO A 821 15.51 8.92 -22.16
N GLY A 822 14.68 9.66 -22.87
CA GLY A 822 13.92 9.19 -24.03
C GLY A 822 12.98 10.30 -24.51
N ASP A 823 12.45 10.18 -25.72
CA ASP A 823 11.48 11.13 -26.28
C ASP A 823 10.07 10.77 -25.78
N PHE A 824 9.64 11.33 -24.64
CA PHE A 824 8.35 10.99 -24.00
C PHE A 824 7.18 11.84 -24.51
N ASP A 825 7.42 12.82 -25.37
CA ASP A 825 6.37 13.69 -25.93
C ASP A 825 6.27 13.71 -27.45
N GLY A 826 7.20 13.04 -28.14
CA GLY A 826 7.17 12.74 -29.56
C GLY A 826 7.67 13.89 -30.43
N ASP A 827 8.50 14.79 -29.87
CA ASP A 827 9.06 15.92 -30.62
C ASP A 827 10.37 15.59 -31.35
N GLY A 828 10.88 14.36 -31.17
CA GLY A 828 12.11 13.84 -31.76
C GLY A 828 13.35 14.11 -30.93
N ALA A 829 13.25 14.79 -29.77
CA ALA A 829 14.34 15.01 -28.84
C ALA A 829 14.19 14.13 -27.58
N CYS A 830 15.31 13.72 -27.00
CA CYS A 830 15.32 13.11 -25.68
C CYS A 830 14.96 14.12 -24.58
N ASP A 831 14.14 13.67 -23.63
CA ASP A 831 13.75 14.42 -22.45
C ASP A 831 14.61 14.06 -21.22
N MET A 832 14.70 15.00 -20.28
CA MET A 832 15.30 14.75 -18.97
C MET A 832 14.33 13.96 -18.09
N ALA A 833 14.47 12.64 -18.13
CA ALA A 833 13.63 11.70 -17.39
C ALA A 833 14.39 11.04 -16.23
N ILE A 834 13.72 10.96 -15.08
CA ILE A 834 14.22 10.35 -13.85
C ILE A 834 13.20 9.35 -13.32
N TYR A 835 13.68 8.16 -12.97
CA TYR A 835 12.91 7.15 -12.24
C TYR A 835 13.42 6.98 -10.82
N ARG A 836 12.50 7.03 -9.85
CA ARG A 836 12.80 6.84 -8.43
C ARG A 836 12.45 5.42 -8.01
N GLU A 837 13.45 4.54 -7.97
CA GLU A 837 13.28 3.10 -7.69
C GLU A 837 12.52 2.84 -6.38
N ALA A 838 12.77 3.63 -5.34
CA ALA A 838 12.14 3.45 -4.03
C ALA A 838 10.62 3.69 -4.01
N SER A 839 10.06 4.40 -4.99
CA SER A 839 8.62 4.68 -5.07
C SER A 839 7.99 4.32 -6.40
N GLY A 840 8.77 4.01 -7.43
CA GLY A 840 8.29 3.86 -8.80
C GLY A 840 7.85 5.18 -9.43
N ALA A 841 8.38 6.32 -8.97
CA ALA A 841 7.92 7.64 -9.45
C ALA A 841 8.75 8.09 -10.65
N TRP A 842 8.06 8.51 -11.71
CA TRP A 842 8.65 9.10 -12.91
C TRP A 842 8.55 10.62 -12.89
N TYR A 843 9.63 11.30 -13.26
CA TYR A 843 9.72 12.75 -13.40
C TYR A 843 10.35 13.08 -14.75
N ILE A 844 9.60 13.74 -15.63
CA ILE A 844 10.02 13.96 -17.03
C ILE A 844 9.80 15.41 -17.41
N GLN A 845 10.84 16.05 -17.93
CA GLN A 845 10.82 17.43 -18.39
C GLN A 845 11.59 17.54 -19.70
N ALA A 846 10.98 18.23 -20.67
CA ALA A 846 11.63 18.60 -21.92
C ALA A 846 12.79 19.55 -21.66
N LEU A 847 13.77 19.56 -22.56
CA LEU A 847 14.94 20.44 -22.44
C LEU A 847 14.57 21.93 -22.35
N ASP A 848 13.45 22.35 -22.95
CA ASP A 848 12.94 23.73 -22.89
C ASP A 848 12.27 24.11 -21.55
N GLY A 849 12.19 23.17 -20.61
CA GLY A 849 11.61 23.33 -19.28
C GLY A 849 10.13 22.95 -19.18
N ARG A 850 9.48 22.55 -20.28
CA ARG A 850 8.10 22.06 -20.26
C ARG A 850 8.00 20.77 -19.43
N LEU A 851 7.08 20.78 -18.47
CA LEU A 851 6.75 19.61 -17.68
C LEU A 851 5.98 18.60 -18.55
N ILE A 852 6.50 17.38 -18.65
CA ILE A 852 5.84 16.27 -19.35
C ILE A 852 5.16 15.36 -18.33
N CYS A 853 5.87 15.00 -17.26
CA CYS A 853 5.39 14.07 -16.25
C CYS A 853 5.88 14.49 -14.85
N TRP A 854 4.97 14.55 -13.88
CA TRP A 854 5.30 14.82 -12.48
C TRP A 854 4.80 13.69 -11.59
N GLU A 855 5.73 13.01 -10.92
CA GLU A 855 5.44 12.04 -9.86
C GLU A 855 4.42 10.98 -10.29
N THR A 856 4.47 10.56 -11.56
CA THR A 856 3.63 9.46 -12.03
C THR A 856 4.15 8.18 -11.42
N ILE A 857 3.34 7.55 -10.57
CA ILE A 857 3.68 6.29 -9.94
C ILE A 857 3.40 5.16 -10.93
N TRP A 858 4.46 4.57 -11.46
CA TRP A 858 4.43 3.41 -12.32
C TRP A 858 5.71 2.58 -12.10
N GLY A 859 5.59 1.49 -11.35
CA GLY A 859 6.72 0.73 -10.81
C GLY A 859 6.66 0.64 -9.30
N GLY A 860 7.81 0.54 -8.66
CA GLY A 860 7.94 0.41 -7.21
C GLY A 860 9.27 -0.23 -6.81
N PRO A 861 9.50 -0.44 -5.50
CA PRO A 861 10.69 -1.13 -5.01
C PRO A 861 10.90 -2.47 -5.73
N GLY A 862 12.09 -2.68 -6.28
CA GLY A 862 12.44 -3.90 -7.02
C GLY A 862 11.99 -3.93 -8.49
N LEU A 863 11.45 -2.83 -9.02
CA LEU A 863 11.22 -2.65 -10.45
C LEU A 863 12.17 -1.62 -11.04
N GLU A 864 12.78 -1.96 -12.17
CA GLU A 864 13.62 -1.08 -12.98
C GLU A 864 12.84 -0.42 -14.10
N ALA A 865 13.20 0.82 -14.42
CA ALA A 865 12.67 1.56 -15.55
C ALA A 865 13.35 1.13 -16.86
N VAL A 866 12.52 0.90 -17.88
CA VAL A 866 12.92 0.48 -19.23
C VAL A 866 12.02 1.20 -20.23
N PRO A 867 12.24 2.50 -20.49
CA PRO A 867 11.40 3.26 -21.42
C PRO A 867 11.59 2.82 -22.87
N GLY A 868 10.60 3.06 -23.71
CA GLY A 868 10.65 2.79 -25.15
C GLY A 868 9.27 2.94 -25.79
N ASP A 869 9.20 3.18 -27.10
CA ASP A 869 7.92 3.29 -27.83
C ASP A 869 7.35 1.88 -28.12
N PHE A 870 6.64 1.31 -27.15
CA PHE A 870 6.11 -0.05 -27.22
C PHE A 870 4.79 -0.13 -28.01
N ASN A 871 4.18 1.02 -28.36
CA ASN A 871 2.88 1.08 -29.01
C ASN A 871 2.89 1.72 -30.42
N GLY A 872 3.99 2.39 -30.79
CA GLY A 872 4.25 2.96 -32.11
C GLY A 872 3.64 4.34 -32.31
N ASP A 873 3.37 5.08 -31.24
CA ASP A 873 2.80 6.43 -31.29
C ASP A 873 3.87 7.52 -31.42
N GLY A 874 5.16 7.14 -31.44
CA GLY A 874 6.30 8.03 -31.52
C GLY A 874 6.75 8.58 -30.18
N ARG A 875 6.18 8.14 -29.05
CA ARG A 875 6.58 8.54 -27.70
C ARG A 875 7.11 7.33 -26.93
N CYS A 876 8.11 7.55 -26.09
CA CYS A 876 8.53 6.59 -25.10
C CYS A 876 7.39 6.33 -24.10
N ASP A 877 7.06 5.06 -23.92
CA ASP A 877 6.12 4.58 -22.92
C ASP A 877 6.85 4.29 -21.59
N LEU A 878 6.10 4.22 -20.50
CA LEU A 878 6.62 3.89 -19.17
C LEU A 878 6.69 2.36 -19.01
N GLY A 879 7.81 1.76 -19.39
CA GLY A 879 8.11 0.36 -19.13
C GLY A 879 8.81 0.15 -17.79
N VAL A 880 8.39 -0.86 -17.02
CA VAL A 880 9.11 -1.33 -15.83
C VAL A 880 9.21 -2.85 -15.76
N PHE A 881 10.33 -3.34 -15.25
CA PHE A 881 10.65 -4.77 -15.14
C PHE A 881 10.99 -5.17 -13.71
N GLN A 882 10.38 -6.25 -13.23
CA GLN A 882 10.70 -6.83 -11.93
C GLN A 882 11.71 -7.97 -12.10
N ARG A 883 12.96 -7.76 -11.67
CA ARG A 883 14.04 -8.75 -11.83
C ARG A 883 13.70 -10.10 -11.25
N ASP A 884 13.24 -10.15 -10.00
CA ASP A 884 13.02 -11.41 -9.26
C ASP A 884 12.00 -12.35 -9.91
N THR A 885 11.00 -11.79 -10.60
CA THR A 885 9.88 -12.55 -11.15
C THR A 885 9.94 -12.65 -12.67
N GLY A 886 10.67 -11.76 -13.34
CA GLY A 886 10.65 -11.59 -14.79
C GLY A 886 9.38 -10.90 -15.30
N LEU A 887 8.64 -10.19 -14.44
CA LEU A 887 7.39 -9.53 -14.82
C LEU A 887 7.65 -8.17 -15.49
N TRP A 888 7.00 -7.95 -16.63
CA TRP A 888 6.97 -6.67 -17.33
C TRP A 888 5.63 -5.94 -17.12
N PHE A 889 5.70 -4.62 -16.97
CA PHE A 889 4.54 -3.73 -16.91
C PHE A 889 4.80 -2.50 -17.76
N ILE A 890 3.91 -2.21 -18.70
CA ILE A 890 4.09 -1.13 -19.69
C ILE A 890 2.77 -0.36 -19.82
N ARG A 891 2.85 0.97 -19.78
CA ARG A 891 1.73 1.87 -20.06
C ARG A 891 2.21 3.03 -20.91
N ASP A 892 1.30 3.58 -21.70
CA ASP A 892 1.57 4.80 -22.42
C ASP A 892 1.58 6.04 -21.50
N MET A 893 1.99 7.16 -22.08
CA MET A 893 2.04 8.45 -21.41
C MET A 893 0.65 9.01 -21.07
N ASP A 894 -0.42 8.56 -21.75
CA ASP A 894 -1.81 8.96 -21.49
C ASP A 894 -2.47 8.11 -20.38
N GLY A 895 -1.79 7.05 -19.92
CA GLY A 895 -2.24 6.15 -18.87
C GLY A 895 -2.93 4.87 -19.34
N SER A 896 -3.01 4.62 -20.64
CA SER A 896 -3.49 3.35 -21.17
C SER A 896 -2.48 2.24 -20.90
N LEU A 897 -2.99 1.10 -20.46
CA LEU A 897 -2.18 -0.07 -20.22
C LEU A 897 -1.84 -0.77 -21.54
N ILE A 898 -0.54 -0.96 -21.82
CA ILE A 898 -0.03 -1.71 -22.97
C ILE A 898 0.19 -3.18 -22.59
N LEU A 899 0.81 -3.42 -21.43
CA LEU A 899 1.17 -4.76 -20.96
C LEU A 899 1.12 -4.83 -19.43
N TRP A 900 0.52 -5.88 -18.85
CA TRP A 900 0.45 -6.06 -17.40
C TRP A 900 0.84 -7.47 -16.98
N GLY A 901 1.91 -7.59 -16.20
CA GLY A 901 2.29 -8.82 -15.50
C GLY A 901 2.66 -9.95 -16.44
N ALA A 902 3.25 -9.65 -17.60
CA ALA A 902 3.74 -10.68 -18.52
C ALA A 902 5.08 -11.23 -18.01
N GLN A 903 5.05 -12.43 -17.42
CA GLN A 903 6.25 -13.09 -16.92
C GLN A 903 7.07 -13.67 -18.06
N TRP A 904 8.34 -13.24 -18.21
CA TRP A 904 9.33 -13.92 -19.06
C TRP A 904 10.72 -13.29 -18.97
N GLY A 905 11.73 -14.05 -19.41
CA GLY A 905 13.12 -13.74 -19.20
C GLY A 905 13.58 -14.04 -17.77
N GLY A 906 12.76 -14.74 -16.98
CA GLY A 906 13.00 -15.21 -15.61
C GLY A 906 13.23 -16.72 -15.54
#